data_AF-A0A7L2Q4I2-F1
#
_entry.id   AF-A0A7L2Q4I2-F1
#
_cell.length_a   1.000
_cell.length_b   1.000
_cell.length_c   1.000
_cell.angle_alpha   90.00
_cell.angle_beta   90.00
_cell.angle_gamma   90.00
#
_symmetry.space_group_name_H-M   'P 1'
#
loop_
_entity.id
_entity.type
_entity.pdbx_description
1 polymer ?
#
loop_
_entity_poly.entity_id
_entity_poly.type
_entity_poly.pdbx_seq_one_letter_code
_entity_poly.pdbx_strand_id
1 'polypeptide(L)'
;SCDASQLCNCSSMGLEFIPPGLTAKITVLNLTHNRIKRIQSQDLQQAVNLRALLLQSNEISSIDEDSFQSLEKLELLDLSNNSLSHLSPVWFGHLFSLQHLHLQGNFYRDLGQSSPFSSLRNLSSLHLGNAQFSVIRQGNFEGIELLHKLWIDGSNLREYEQGSLKSIKQINHMIINIRSINTFSEIVRDLVHSVTWLEVRRIAFSIAAEMQVLRVMSLSFAKKISFRQTLLTDTTVPEIVSILEDMPKLVELELVDCRLLGTGQWKMEIQAKKSQTLRVFTIKKLSIEEFYLFTDLQAVEGLLSLFTRVTVQNTKVFLVPCRISQNLRSLVYLDLSANLLGDLSLEHSACQGGWPSLQTLNLSQNSLSDLEMTSKSLSHLGNLIVLDISQNNFGEIPDVCEWPKLLKYLNLSSTQIPKVTTCIPQTLEILDVSGNNLKEFGLQLPLLKELYLTRNQLKTLPGAAPIPNLVSLSVRRNKLNSFSKEEFESFRRMELLDASDNNFICSCEFLSFVHHEAGLAQVLVGWPDKYVCDSPLAVRGAQVGSVHLSLMECHRSLVVSLICVLVFLVILLLVAVGYKYHMVWYLRMTWAWLQAKRKPRRAPPKDACYDAFVSYSENDSDWVENTMVRELEQACPPFRLCLHKRDFVPGKWIVDNIIDSIEKSRKTLFVLSEHFVQSEWCKYELDFSHFRLFDENNDAAILILLEPIQSKAIPKRFCKLRKIMNTKTYLEWPAGEEQQRMFWFNLKIALRS
;
A
#
# COMPACT_ATOMS: atom_id res chain seq x y z
N SER A 1 -2.67 35.31 -11.45
CA SER A 1 -4.00 35.79 -11.00
C SER A 1 -3.84 36.42 -9.63
N CYS A 2 -4.63 37.45 -9.32
CA CYS A 2 -4.65 38.03 -7.98
C CYS A 2 -5.86 37.49 -7.22
N ASP A 3 -5.66 37.01 -6.00
CA ASP A 3 -6.75 36.49 -5.18
C ASP A 3 -7.51 37.61 -4.45
N ALA A 4 -8.57 37.24 -3.71
CA ALA A 4 -9.34 38.17 -2.90
C ALA A 4 -8.53 38.82 -1.76
N SER A 5 -7.38 38.25 -1.38
CA SER A 5 -6.45 38.80 -0.39
C SER A 5 -5.45 39.80 -0.99
N GLN A 6 -5.62 40.13 -2.28
CA GLN A 6 -4.78 41.07 -3.02
C GLN A 6 -3.33 40.58 -3.20
N LEU A 7 -3.14 39.26 -3.14
CA LEU A 7 -1.89 38.59 -3.48
C LEU A 7 -1.90 38.24 -4.96
N CYS A 8 -0.92 38.72 -5.70
CA CYS A 8 -0.72 38.43 -7.11
C CYS A 8 0.44 37.44 -7.29
N ASN A 9 0.11 36.21 -7.69
CA ASN A 9 1.11 35.20 -8.00
C ASN A 9 1.37 35.12 -9.50
N CYS A 10 2.59 35.48 -9.89
CA CYS A 10 3.13 35.50 -11.24
C CYS A 10 4.47 34.74 -11.33
N SER A 11 4.70 33.78 -10.43
CA SER A 11 5.94 32.99 -10.41
C SER A 11 6.01 31.99 -11.57
N SER A 12 7.23 31.68 -12.02
CA SER A 12 7.49 30.64 -13.03
C SER A 12 6.74 30.82 -14.36
N MET A 13 6.44 32.06 -14.74
CA MET A 13 5.69 32.38 -15.97
C MET A 13 6.60 32.72 -17.16
N GLY A 14 7.92 32.76 -16.96
CA GLY A 14 8.89 33.12 -18.01
C GLY A 14 8.87 34.61 -18.36
N LEU A 15 8.45 35.48 -17.43
CA LEU A 15 8.35 36.92 -17.64
C LEU A 15 9.74 37.55 -17.81
N GLU A 16 9.91 38.43 -18.79
CA GLU A 16 11.17 39.17 -19.01
C GLU A 16 11.16 40.58 -18.39
N PHE A 17 9.99 41.05 -17.97
CA PHE A 17 9.76 42.36 -17.34
C PHE A 17 8.64 42.26 -16.29
N ILE A 18 8.57 43.25 -15.40
CA ILE A 18 7.49 43.35 -14.42
C ILE A 18 6.17 43.65 -15.17
N PRO A 19 5.09 42.88 -14.96
CA PRO A 19 3.85 43.10 -15.69
C PRO A 19 3.29 44.52 -15.52
N PRO A 20 2.89 45.21 -16.61
CA PRO A 20 2.28 46.53 -16.51
C PRO A 20 0.90 46.47 -15.85
N GLY A 21 0.43 47.60 -15.33
CA GLY A 21 -0.93 47.72 -14.76
C GLY A 21 -1.05 47.26 -13.31
N LEU A 22 0.06 47.21 -12.56
CA LEU A 22 0.03 47.05 -11.11
C LEU A 22 -0.72 48.23 -10.47
N THR A 23 -1.56 47.95 -9.47
CA THR A 23 -2.41 48.98 -8.83
C THR A 23 -2.12 49.05 -7.33
N ALA A 24 -2.56 50.14 -6.71
CA ALA A 24 -2.49 50.33 -5.25
C ALA A 24 -3.30 49.29 -4.45
N LYS A 25 -4.05 48.39 -5.08
CA LYS A 25 -4.73 47.30 -4.38
C LYS A 25 -3.77 46.17 -4.01
N ILE A 26 -2.64 45.99 -4.69
CA ILE A 26 -1.77 44.84 -4.51
C ILE A 26 -0.95 44.99 -3.23
N THR A 27 -0.95 43.94 -2.39
CA THR A 27 -0.18 43.89 -1.14
C THR A 27 0.98 42.91 -1.22
N VAL A 28 0.85 41.85 -2.01
CA VAL A 28 1.91 40.86 -2.22
C VAL A 28 2.08 40.60 -3.71
N LEU A 29 3.30 40.76 -4.22
CA LEU A 29 3.65 40.50 -5.60
C LEU A 29 4.74 39.43 -5.66
N ASN A 30 4.37 38.26 -6.20
CA ASN A 30 5.28 37.15 -6.39
C ASN A 30 5.69 37.02 -7.86
N LEU A 31 6.95 37.34 -8.16
CA LEU A 31 7.58 37.27 -9.47
C LEU A 31 8.78 36.30 -9.48
N THR A 32 8.82 35.36 -8.54
CA THR A 32 9.90 34.39 -8.38
C THR A 32 10.08 33.51 -9.63
N HIS A 33 11.31 33.09 -9.94
CA HIS A 33 11.63 32.14 -11.02
C HIS A 33 11.16 32.62 -12.40
N ASN A 34 11.41 33.90 -12.72
CA ASN A 34 11.18 34.46 -14.04
C ASN A 34 12.54 34.81 -14.70
N ARG A 35 12.51 35.59 -15.79
CA ARG A 35 13.70 36.03 -16.55
C ARG A 35 13.80 37.56 -16.57
N ILE A 36 13.34 38.22 -15.49
CA ILE A 36 13.33 39.67 -15.41
C ILE A 36 14.77 40.16 -15.36
N LYS A 37 15.14 41.06 -16.27
CA LYS A 37 16.54 41.54 -16.42
C LYS A 37 16.81 42.90 -15.77
N ARG A 38 15.78 43.75 -15.71
CA ARG A 38 15.87 45.12 -15.19
C ARG A 38 14.59 45.47 -14.45
N ILE A 39 14.69 46.33 -13.45
CA ILE A 39 13.55 46.99 -12.80
C ILE A 39 13.63 48.47 -13.16
N GLN A 40 12.57 48.98 -13.79
CA GLN A 40 12.48 50.36 -14.24
C GLN A 40 11.66 51.21 -13.26
N SER A 41 11.91 52.52 -13.26
CA SER A 41 11.25 53.48 -12.35
C SER A 41 9.72 53.46 -12.42
N GLN A 42 9.16 53.14 -13.58
CA GLN A 42 7.70 53.10 -13.81
C GLN A 42 7.04 51.77 -13.41
N ASP A 43 7.82 50.69 -13.21
CA ASP A 43 7.28 49.33 -13.07
C ASP A 43 6.44 49.16 -11.81
N LEU A 44 6.90 49.73 -10.69
CA LEU A 44 6.31 49.56 -9.35
C LEU A 44 5.68 50.85 -8.80
N GLN A 45 5.70 51.94 -9.58
CA GLN A 45 5.32 53.28 -9.13
C GLN A 45 3.92 53.34 -8.51
N GLN A 46 2.95 52.63 -9.09
CA GLN A 46 1.55 52.61 -8.66
C GLN A 46 1.24 51.61 -7.52
N ALA A 47 2.18 50.72 -7.18
CA ALA A 47 2.01 49.66 -6.18
C ALA A 47 2.28 50.16 -4.74
N VAL A 48 1.74 51.32 -4.38
CA VAL A 48 2.06 52.05 -3.13
C VAL A 48 1.69 51.33 -1.82
N ASN A 49 0.86 50.28 -1.88
CA ASN A 49 0.45 49.47 -0.72
C ASN A 49 1.14 48.11 -0.64
N LEU A 50 2.17 47.88 -1.48
CA LEU A 50 2.90 46.63 -1.50
C LEU A 50 3.65 46.42 -0.18
N ARG A 51 3.46 45.25 0.43
CA ARG A 51 4.12 44.79 1.66
C ARG A 51 5.18 43.73 1.38
N ALA A 52 4.99 42.88 0.37
CA ALA A 52 5.98 41.87 0.01
C ALA A 52 6.22 41.84 -1.51
N LEU A 53 7.49 41.93 -1.89
CA LEU A 53 7.98 41.84 -3.25
C LEU A 53 9.00 40.70 -3.37
N LEU A 54 8.61 39.65 -4.07
CA LEU A 54 9.42 38.44 -4.28
C LEU A 54 9.94 38.42 -5.71
N LEU A 55 11.25 38.65 -5.87
CA LEU A 55 11.94 38.74 -7.17
C LEU A 55 13.10 37.75 -7.27
N GLN A 56 13.18 36.77 -6.36
CA GLN A 56 14.29 35.84 -6.29
C GLN A 56 14.33 34.88 -7.48
N SER A 57 15.54 34.46 -7.83
CA SER A 57 15.81 33.58 -8.98
C SER A 57 15.32 34.19 -10.30
N ASN A 58 15.79 35.40 -10.60
CA ASN A 58 15.60 36.10 -11.87
C ASN A 58 16.98 36.46 -12.47
N GLU A 59 17.01 37.28 -13.52
CA GLU A 59 18.23 37.73 -14.20
C GLU A 59 18.51 39.24 -13.95
N ILE A 60 18.04 39.78 -12.82
CA ILE A 60 18.05 41.23 -12.59
C ILE A 60 19.49 41.71 -12.43
N SER A 61 19.95 42.52 -13.38
CA SER A 61 21.31 43.06 -13.43
C SER A 61 21.38 44.56 -13.15
N SER A 62 20.25 45.26 -13.22
CA SER A 62 20.15 46.70 -12.94
C SER A 62 18.78 47.07 -12.42
N ILE A 63 18.74 48.04 -11.51
CA ILE A 63 17.54 48.63 -10.91
C ILE A 63 17.70 50.14 -11.02
N ASP A 64 16.76 50.83 -11.66
CA ASP A 64 16.78 52.30 -11.74
C ASP A 64 16.65 52.90 -10.33
N GLU A 65 17.29 54.04 -10.07
CA GLU A 65 17.40 54.64 -8.73
C GLU A 65 16.06 54.85 -8.02
N ASP A 66 15.03 55.29 -8.76
CA ASP A 66 13.70 55.61 -8.22
C ASP A 66 12.73 54.41 -8.24
N SER A 67 13.18 53.21 -8.64
CA SER A 67 12.31 52.03 -8.81
C SER A 67 11.52 51.62 -7.57
N PHE A 68 12.06 51.90 -6.38
CA PHE A 68 11.44 51.55 -5.09
C PHE A 68 10.96 52.77 -4.30
N GLN A 69 10.99 53.96 -4.90
CA GLN A 69 10.71 55.22 -4.21
C GLN A 69 9.30 55.27 -3.58
N SER A 70 8.30 54.67 -4.23
CA SER A 70 6.91 54.70 -3.77
C SER A 70 6.54 53.55 -2.81
N LEU A 71 7.47 52.65 -2.49
CA LEU A 71 7.21 51.41 -1.75
C LEU A 71 7.44 51.57 -0.23
N GLU A 72 6.96 52.66 0.36
CA GLU A 72 7.21 52.99 1.78
C GLU A 72 6.66 51.97 2.78
N LYS A 73 5.65 51.19 2.37
CA LYS A 73 5.00 50.13 3.17
C LYS A 73 5.60 48.74 2.97
N LEU A 74 6.66 48.61 2.16
CA LEU A 74 7.27 47.34 1.88
C LEU A 74 7.95 46.80 3.14
N GLU A 75 7.59 45.59 3.53
CA GLU A 75 8.10 44.88 4.71
C GLU A 75 9.09 43.78 4.31
N LEU A 76 8.91 43.17 3.14
CA LEU A 76 9.77 42.10 2.62
C LEU A 76 10.19 42.39 1.18
N LEU A 77 11.51 42.41 0.95
CA LEU A 77 12.12 42.47 -0.37
C LEU A 77 13.10 41.30 -0.55
N ASP A 78 12.81 40.43 -1.51
CA ASP A 78 13.71 39.34 -1.89
C ASP A 78 14.25 39.54 -3.30
N LEU A 79 15.53 39.92 -3.37
CA LEU A 79 16.33 40.08 -4.60
C LEU A 79 17.41 38.99 -4.71
N SER A 80 17.29 37.90 -3.95
CA SER A 80 18.31 36.85 -3.94
C SER A 80 18.39 36.08 -5.26
N ASN A 81 19.56 35.51 -5.54
CA ASN A 81 19.84 34.76 -6.77
C ASN A 81 19.49 35.54 -8.04
N ASN A 82 20.03 36.76 -8.15
CA ASN A 82 19.92 37.62 -9.32
C ASN A 82 21.32 37.95 -9.87
N SER A 83 21.43 38.93 -10.76
CA SER A 83 22.67 39.33 -11.42
C SER A 83 23.22 40.70 -10.98
N LEU A 84 22.89 41.17 -9.78
CA LEU A 84 23.32 42.48 -9.29
C LEU A 84 24.83 42.52 -9.02
N SER A 85 25.55 43.41 -9.70
CA SER A 85 27.01 43.57 -9.58
C SER A 85 27.45 44.60 -8.52
N HIS A 86 26.53 45.41 -8.04
CA HIS A 86 26.73 46.42 -7.00
C HIS A 86 25.40 46.67 -6.28
N LEU A 87 25.46 47.31 -5.11
CA LEU A 87 24.30 47.74 -4.35
C LEU A 87 24.29 49.27 -4.30
N SER A 88 23.21 49.90 -4.79
CA SER A 88 23.04 51.35 -4.63
C SER A 88 22.27 51.65 -3.33
N PRO A 89 22.79 52.51 -2.44
CA PRO A 89 22.05 52.97 -1.26
C PRO A 89 20.71 53.64 -1.59
N VAL A 90 20.60 54.24 -2.79
CA VAL A 90 19.39 54.96 -3.22
C VAL A 90 18.18 54.03 -3.31
N TRP A 91 18.38 52.78 -3.74
CA TRP A 91 17.30 51.78 -3.84
C TRP A 91 16.55 51.56 -2.53
N PHE A 92 17.25 51.64 -1.40
CA PHE A 92 16.71 51.36 -0.09
C PHE A 92 16.30 52.63 0.68
N GLY A 93 16.57 53.82 0.12
CA GLY A 93 16.43 55.12 0.79
C GLY A 93 15.01 55.40 1.32
N HIS A 94 13.98 54.90 0.63
CA HIS A 94 12.56 55.12 0.95
C HIS A 94 11.85 53.91 1.58
N LEU A 95 12.54 52.79 1.79
CA LEU A 95 11.96 51.56 2.30
C LEU A 95 11.89 51.54 3.84
N PHE A 96 11.22 52.52 4.43
CA PHE A 96 11.22 52.74 5.89
C PHE A 96 10.56 51.62 6.70
N SER A 97 9.62 50.90 6.09
CA SER A 97 8.91 49.78 6.73
C SER A 97 9.60 48.43 6.57
N LEU A 98 10.75 48.37 5.89
CA LEU A 98 11.38 47.11 5.51
C LEU A 98 11.88 46.35 6.74
N GLN A 99 11.45 45.09 6.86
CA GLN A 99 11.80 44.18 7.94
C GLN A 99 12.68 43.03 7.46
N HIS A 100 12.50 42.57 6.22
CA HIS A 100 13.21 41.43 5.65
C HIS A 100 13.85 41.80 4.32
N LEU A 101 15.17 41.70 4.24
CA LEU A 101 15.94 41.97 3.03
C LEU A 101 16.85 40.79 2.68
N HIS A 102 16.68 40.27 1.46
CA HIS A 102 17.48 39.17 0.93
C HIS A 102 18.23 39.60 -0.34
N LEU A 103 19.56 39.54 -0.29
CA LEU A 103 20.46 39.94 -1.39
C LEU A 103 21.47 38.84 -1.75
N GLN A 104 21.41 37.69 -1.07
CA GLN A 104 22.33 36.57 -1.29
C GLN A 104 22.34 36.06 -2.74
N GLY A 105 23.45 35.50 -3.21
CA GLY A 105 23.53 34.84 -4.52
C GLY A 105 23.56 35.79 -5.73
N ASN A 106 23.89 37.07 -5.53
CA ASN A 106 24.17 38.04 -6.59
C ASN A 106 25.67 38.06 -6.98
N PHE A 107 26.15 39.10 -7.65
CA PHE A 107 27.54 39.25 -8.13
C PHE A 107 28.24 40.51 -7.59
N TYR A 108 27.79 41.07 -6.47
CA TYR A 108 28.46 42.21 -5.86
C TYR A 108 29.69 41.78 -5.06
N ARG A 109 30.79 42.53 -5.22
CA ARG A 109 32.06 42.25 -4.52
C ARG A 109 32.06 42.73 -3.07
N ASP A 110 31.37 43.84 -2.80
CA ASP A 110 31.25 44.47 -1.49
C ASP A 110 29.91 45.20 -1.36
N LEU A 111 29.68 45.87 -0.22
CA LEU A 111 28.44 46.61 0.07
C LEU A 111 28.52 48.10 -0.33
N GLY A 112 29.57 48.51 -1.05
CA GLY A 112 29.85 49.91 -1.36
C GLY A 112 30.71 50.62 -0.31
N GLN A 113 30.92 51.93 -0.54
CA GLN A 113 31.71 52.82 0.33
C GLN A 113 30.90 53.35 1.53
N SER A 114 29.58 53.37 1.43
CA SER A 114 28.65 53.82 2.48
C SER A 114 27.61 52.73 2.77
N SER A 115 26.91 52.83 3.90
CA SER A 115 25.85 51.88 4.24
C SER A 115 24.70 51.95 3.24
N PRO A 116 24.40 50.87 2.49
CA PRO A 116 23.18 50.79 1.69
C PRO A 116 21.93 50.64 2.56
N PHE A 117 22.08 50.43 3.87
CA PHE A 117 20.99 50.13 4.80
C PHE A 117 20.69 51.27 5.78
N SER A 118 21.31 52.45 5.60
CA SER A 118 21.25 53.56 6.56
C SER A 118 19.83 54.06 6.88
N SER A 119 18.89 53.94 5.94
CA SER A 119 17.47 54.29 6.10
C SER A 119 16.62 53.18 6.73
N LEU A 120 17.10 51.92 6.78
CA LEU A 120 16.32 50.73 7.10
C LEU A 120 16.24 50.48 8.61
N ARG A 121 15.65 51.42 9.37
CA ARG A 121 15.61 51.38 10.84
C ARG A 121 14.77 50.24 11.44
N ASN A 122 13.82 49.70 10.66
CA ASN A 122 12.93 48.60 11.08
C ASN A 122 13.42 47.22 10.62
N LEU A 123 14.62 47.13 10.05
CA LEU A 123 15.15 45.89 9.53
C LEU A 123 15.32 44.87 10.65
N SER A 124 14.76 43.68 10.46
CA SER A 124 14.76 42.58 11.42
C SER A 124 15.59 41.40 10.91
N SER A 125 15.59 41.15 9.60
CA SER A 125 16.30 40.04 8.95
C SER A 125 17.07 40.53 7.73
N LEU A 126 18.38 40.27 7.71
CA LEU A 126 19.27 40.64 6.62
C LEU A 126 20.07 39.44 6.13
N HIS A 127 20.01 39.16 4.83
CA HIS A 127 20.73 38.07 4.17
C HIS A 127 21.64 38.60 3.07
N LEU A 128 22.95 38.42 3.26
CA LEU A 128 24.00 38.92 2.38
C LEU A 128 24.95 37.78 2.00
N GLY A 129 25.70 38.00 0.92
CA GLY A 129 26.84 37.18 0.55
C GLY A 129 26.63 36.45 -0.76
N ASN A 130 27.72 36.14 -1.42
CA ASN A 130 27.74 35.47 -2.71
C ASN A 130 29.15 34.95 -3.01
N ALA A 131 29.35 34.34 -4.19
CA ALA A 131 30.64 33.77 -4.59
C ALA A 131 31.74 34.82 -4.85
N GLN A 132 31.41 36.08 -5.05
CA GLN A 132 32.35 37.19 -5.29
C GLN A 132 32.48 38.14 -4.09
N PHE A 133 31.67 37.95 -3.04
CA PHE A 133 31.65 38.80 -1.85
C PHE A 133 32.95 38.65 -1.05
N SER A 134 33.82 39.67 -1.15
CA SER A 134 35.21 39.57 -0.68
C SER A 134 35.61 40.61 0.37
N VAL A 135 34.87 41.72 0.50
CA VAL A 135 35.21 42.83 1.41
C VAL A 135 33.99 43.28 2.22
N ILE A 136 34.19 43.49 3.53
CA ILE A 136 33.29 44.22 4.41
C ILE A 136 34.08 45.39 5.01
N ARG A 137 33.53 46.61 4.90
CA ARG A 137 34.15 47.84 5.38
C ARG A 137 33.42 48.44 6.57
N GLN A 138 34.15 49.22 7.36
CA GLN A 138 33.58 49.99 8.44
C GLN A 138 32.52 50.94 7.88
N GLY A 139 31.41 51.05 8.59
CA GLY A 139 30.27 51.87 8.15
C GLY A 139 29.28 51.15 7.23
N ASN A 140 29.59 49.98 6.66
CA ASN A 140 28.65 49.26 5.77
C ASN A 140 27.32 48.83 6.45
N PHE A 141 27.29 48.75 7.78
CA PHE A 141 26.10 48.40 8.57
C PHE A 141 25.58 49.57 9.42
N GLU A 142 25.98 50.81 9.13
CA GLU A 142 25.39 51.98 9.79
C GLU A 142 23.89 52.09 9.52
N GLY A 143 23.15 52.56 10.52
CA GLY A 143 21.68 52.65 10.51
C GLY A 143 20.96 51.40 11.03
N ILE A 144 21.64 50.25 11.10
CA ILE A 144 21.09 49.01 11.68
C ILE A 144 21.56 48.88 13.13
N GLU A 145 20.63 48.91 14.09
CA GLU A 145 20.95 48.74 15.51
C GLU A 145 20.56 47.37 16.07
N LEU A 146 19.46 46.79 15.58
CA LEU A 146 18.88 45.55 16.10
C LEU A 146 18.55 44.62 14.94
N LEU A 147 18.95 43.36 15.02
CA LEU A 147 18.54 42.32 14.08
C LEU A 147 18.05 41.10 14.83
N HIS A 148 16.91 40.57 14.39
CA HIS A 148 16.52 39.22 14.76
C HIS A 148 17.43 38.19 14.07
N LYS A 149 17.76 38.40 12.78
CA LYS A 149 18.59 37.47 12.02
C LYS A 149 19.56 38.19 11.08
N LEU A 150 20.83 37.82 11.16
CA LEU A 150 21.86 38.24 10.21
C LEU A 150 22.51 37.01 9.58
N TRP A 151 22.38 36.85 8.26
CA TRP A 151 23.08 35.82 7.52
C TRP A 151 24.12 36.47 6.61
N ILE A 152 25.39 36.07 6.77
CA ILE A 152 26.49 36.46 5.88
C ILE A 152 27.10 35.21 5.23
N ASP A 153 26.91 35.03 3.92
CA ASP A 153 27.71 34.09 3.12
C ASP A 153 29.01 34.74 2.67
N GLY A 154 30.01 34.70 3.55
CA GLY A 154 31.36 35.22 3.34
C GLY A 154 32.36 34.13 2.96
N SER A 155 31.96 33.10 2.20
CA SER A 155 32.85 31.99 1.82
C SER A 155 34.17 32.44 1.19
N ASN A 156 34.15 33.59 0.49
CA ASN A 156 35.29 34.20 -0.18
C ASN A 156 35.68 35.56 0.42
N LEU A 157 35.24 35.85 1.64
CA LEU A 157 35.59 37.06 2.37
C LEU A 157 37.09 37.03 2.69
N ARG A 158 37.83 38.03 2.20
CA ARG A 158 39.28 38.17 2.36
C ARG A 158 39.63 39.33 3.28
N GLU A 159 38.87 40.40 3.19
CA GLU A 159 39.09 41.64 3.93
C GLU A 159 37.86 41.96 4.78
N TYR A 160 38.09 42.18 6.07
CA TYR A 160 37.09 42.65 7.02
C TYR A 160 37.69 43.79 7.83
N GLU A 161 37.10 44.97 7.77
CA GLU A 161 37.54 46.08 8.60
C GLU A 161 36.96 45.92 10.02
N GLN A 162 37.85 45.77 11.01
CA GLN A 162 37.42 45.62 12.39
C GLN A 162 36.57 46.82 12.84
N GLY A 163 35.43 46.55 13.49
CA GLY A 163 34.45 47.55 13.87
C GLY A 163 33.22 47.58 12.95
N SER A 164 33.25 46.90 11.79
CA SER A 164 32.16 46.93 10.81
C SER A 164 30.80 46.50 11.37
N LEU A 165 30.77 45.55 12.30
CA LEU A 165 29.54 45.04 12.90
C LEU A 165 29.19 45.68 14.26
N LYS A 166 30.02 46.62 14.78
CA LYS A 166 29.79 47.24 16.09
C LYS A 166 28.56 48.15 16.15
N SER A 167 28.08 48.64 15.01
CA SER A 167 26.84 49.44 14.94
C SER A 167 25.61 48.62 15.39
N ILE A 168 25.65 47.30 15.16
CA ILE A 168 24.55 46.39 15.48
C ILE A 168 24.66 45.97 16.95
N LYS A 169 23.88 46.63 17.80
CA LYS A 169 23.87 46.47 19.26
C LYS A 169 23.36 45.09 19.70
N GLN A 170 22.44 44.50 18.95
CA GLN A 170 21.89 43.17 19.25
C GLN A 170 21.59 42.38 17.98
N ILE A 171 22.04 41.11 17.96
CA ILE A 171 21.76 40.13 16.93
C ILE A 171 21.24 38.86 17.62
N ASN A 172 19.96 38.53 17.43
CA ASN A 172 19.41 37.33 18.09
C ASN A 172 20.00 36.05 17.49
N HIS A 173 20.14 35.99 16.16
CA HIS A 173 20.74 34.86 15.45
C HIS A 173 21.65 35.33 14.32
N MET A 174 22.95 35.11 14.48
CA MET A 174 23.94 35.34 13.43
C MET A 174 24.35 34.02 12.79
N ILE A 175 24.22 33.93 11.47
CA ILE A 175 24.72 32.82 10.66
C ILE A 175 25.86 33.37 9.82
N ILE A 176 27.03 32.77 9.91
CA ILE A 176 28.17 33.14 9.08
C ILE A 176 28.78 31.91 8.42
N ASN A 177 28.88 31.96 7.10
CA ASN A 177 29.67 31.03 6.32
C ASN A 177 31.02 31.69 6.00
N ILE A 178 32.11 31.09 6.47
CA ILE A 178 33.45 31.68 6.39
C ILE A 178 34.50 30.58 6.31
N ARG A 179 35.53 30.81 5.50
CA ARG A 179 36.68 29.87 5.36
C ARG A 179 37.97 30.41 5.99
N SER A 180 38.10 31.73 6.06
CA SER A 180 39.28 32.41 6.62
C SER A 180 39.19 32.55 8.13
N ILE A 181 40.11 31.90 8.85
CA ILE A 181 40.18 31.96 10.33
C ILE A 181 40.55 33.38 10.79
N ASN A 182 41.44 34.07 10.07
CA ASN A 182 41.85 35.43 10.41
C ASN A 182 40.66 36.40 10.33
N THR A 183 39.93 36.37 9.22
CA THR A 183 38.75 37.20 9.01
C THR A 183 37.66 36.86 10.03
N PHE A 184 37.45 35.57 10.30
CA PHE A 184 36.52 35.14 11.34
C PHE A 184 36.91 35.67 12.73
N SER A 185 38.20 35.71 13.07
CA SER A 185 38.69 36.29 14.32
C SER A 185 38.30 37.76 14.47
N GLU A 186 38.47 38.55 13.42
CA GLU A 186 38.12 39.98 13.44
C GLU A 186 36.62 40.20 13.61
N ILE A 187 35.80 39.42 12.91
CA ILE A 187 34.34 39.42 13.05
C ILE A 187 33.94 39.10 14.48
N VAL A 188 34.47 38.00 15.03
CA VAL A 188 34.14 37.54 16.38
C VAL A 188 34.43 38.60 17.46
N ARG A 189 35.49 39.41 17.29
CA ARG A 189 35.78 40.52 18.21
C ARG A 189 34.68 41.59 18.25
N ASP A 190 33.96 41.80 17.16
CA ASP A 190 32.85 42.76 17.11
C ASP A 190 31.54 42.18 17.68
N LEU A 191 31.42 40.84 17.72
CA LEU A 191 30.19 40.14 18.09
C LEU A 191 30.05 39.84 19.59
N VAL A 192 31.14 39.97 20.35
CA VAL A 192 31.23 39.54 21.76
C VAL A 192 30.00 39.94 22.58
N HIS A 193 29.51 41.17 22.39
CA HIS A 193 28.44 41.76 23.20
C HIS A 193 27.08 41.87 22.49
N SER A 194 26.99 41.53 21.21
CA SER A 194 25.75 41.74 20.42
C SER A 194 25.02 40.43 20.12
N VAL A 195 25.72 39.30 19.99
CA VAL A 195 25.12 38.05 19.50
C VAL A 195 24.54 37.19 20.61
N THR A 196 23.30 36.73 20.45
CA THR A 196 22.66 35.74 21.34
C THR A 196 22.88 34.30 20.86
N TRP A 197 22.76 34.05 19.55
CA TRP A 197 23.05 32.75 18.92
C TRP A 197 24.01 32.94 17.75
N LEU A 198 25.22 32.39 17.88
CA LEU A 198 26.22 32.38 16.81
C LEU A 198 26.27 31.02 16.12
N GLU A 199 25.99 31.00 14.83
CA GLU A 199 26.11 29.82 13.98
C GLU A 199 27.23 30.00 12.96
N VAL A 200 28.29 29.20 13.11
CA VAL A 200 29.49 29.24 12.27
C VAL A 200 29.45 28.07 11.29
N ARG A 201 29.62 28.36 10.01
CA ARG A 201 29.54 27.36 8.94
C ARG A 201 30.83 27.27 8.12
N ARG A 202 31.21 26.05 7.74
CA ARG A 202 32.27 25.72 6.75
C ARG A 202 33.70 26.19 7.06
N ILE A 203 33.96 26.61 8.29
CA ILE A 203 35.32 26.90 8.75
C ILE A 203 36.05 25.60 9.10
N ALA A 204 37.36 25.56 8.86
CA ALA A 204 38.21 24.43 9.19
C ALA A 204 39.25 24.86 10.24
N PHE A 205 39.21 24.24 11.41
CA PHE A 205 40.23 24.38 12.44
C PHE A 205 41.08 23.11 12.46
N SER A 206 42.31 23.22 11.97
CA SER A 206 43.24 22.10 11.81
C SER A 206 44.19 21.97 13.00
N ILE A 207 44.58 23.10 13.62
CA ILE A 207 45.54 23.12 14.73
C ILE A 207 45.02 23.90 15.94
N ALA A 208 45.45 23.52 17.14
CA ALA A 208 45.08 24.19 18.40
C ALA A 208 45.33 25.71 18.41
N ALA A 209 46.40 26.19 17.77
CA ALA A 209 46.72 27.62 17.70
C ALA A 209 45.63 28.45 16.99
N GLU A 210 44.93 27.85 16.02
CA GLU A 210 43.82 28.51 15.32
C GLU A 210 42.61 28.71 16.23
N MET A 211 42.45 27.91 17.29
CA MET A 211 41.38 28.09 18.27
C MET A 211 41.61 29.26 19.22
N GLN A 212 42.86 29.69 19.40
CA GLN A 212 43.18 30.83 20.28
C GLN A 212 42.50 32.13 19.82
N VAL A 213 42.19 32.24 18.53
CA VAL A 213 41.47 33.40 17.98
C VAL A 213 40.06 33.54 18.56
N LEU A 214 39.47 32.44 19.03
CA LEU A 214 38.15 32.40 19.64
C LEU A 214 38.19 32.70 21.14
N ARG A 215 39.37 32.86 21.76
CA ARG A 215 39.47 33.10 23.22
C ARG A 215 38.71 34.34 23.68
N VAL A 216 38.57 35.33 22.80
CA VAL A 216 37.76 36.54 23.03
C VAL A 216 36.28 36.22 23.30
N MET A 217 35.77 35.08 22.82
CA MET A 217 34.40 34.63 23.06
C MET A 217 34.13 34.23 24.51
N SER A 218 35.16 33.99 25.32
CA SER A 218 34.99 33.77 26.77
C SER A 218 34.23 34.91 27.47
N LEU A 219 34.32 36.14 26.93
CA LEU A 219 33.60 37.31 27.44
C LEU A 219 32.20 37.48 26.81
N SER A 220 31.80 36.59 25.91
CA SER A 220 30.57 36.74 25.15
C SER A 220 29.32 36.41 25.97
N PHE A 221 28.24 37.11 25.67
CA PHE A 221 26.92 36.86 26.24
C PHE A 221 26.06 35.88 25.42
N ALA A 222 26.65 35.24 24.40
CA ALA A 222 25.93 34.27 23.58
C ALA A 222 25.38 33.11 24.44
N LYS A 223 24.12 32.75 24.19
CA LYS A 223 23.42 31.65 24.85
C LYS A 223 23.55 30.34 24.09
N LYS A 224 23.76 30.42 22.77
CA LYS A 224 23.88 29.26 21.89
C LYS A 224 25.02 29.45 20.89
N ILE A 225 25.84 28.42 20.73
CA ILE A 225 26.85 28.34 19.66
C ILE A 225 26.60 27.08 18.85
N SER A 226 26.53 27.24 17.53
CA SER A 226 26.36 26.14 16.59
C SER A 226 27.51 26.11 15.59
N PHE A 227 28.13 24.95 15.40
CA PHE A 227 29.05 24.70 14.29
C PHE A 227 28.35 23.82 13.26
N ARG A 228 28.38 24.22 11.99
CA ARG A 228 27.86 23.40 10.89
C ARG A 228 28.90 23.20 9.79
N GLN A 229 29.04 21.97 9.30
CA GLN A 229 29.96 21.69 8.19
C GLN A 229 31.41 22.09 8.50
N THR A 230 31.79 22.09 9.78
CA THR A 230 33.13 22.50 10.21
C THR A 230 34.06 21.31 10.32
N LEU A 231 35.34 21.54 10.05
CA LEU A 231 36.39 20.57 10.35
C LEU A 231 37.01 20.94 11.70
N LEU A 232 37.09 19.95 12.58
CA LEU A 232 37.78 20.01 13.87
C LEU A 232 38.80 18.87 13.91
N THR A 233 39.85 19.03 14.70
CA THR A 233 40.78 17.95 15.05
C THR A 233 40.73 17.66 16.55
N ASP A 234 41.16 16.48 16.96
CA ASP A 234 41.37 16.11 18.36
C ASP A 234 42.24 17.11 19.15
N THR A 235 43.18 17.82 18.51
CA THR A 235 43.95 18.90 19.17
C THR A 235 43.13 20.17 19.44
N THR A 236 42.10 20.43 18.62
CA THR A 236 41.30 21.66 18.70
C THR A 236 40.12 21.55 19.66
N VAL A 237 39.62 20.34 19.92
CA VAL A 237 38.46 20.12 20.79
C VAL A 237 38.72 20.55 22.23
N PRO A 238 39.87 20.23 22.87
CA PRO A 238 40.13 20.69 24.23
C PRO A 238 40.13 22.21 24.37
N GLU A 239 40.73 22.90 23.40
CA GLU A 239 40.80 24.37 23.37
C GLU A 239 39.42 25.00 23.25
N ILE A 240 38.60 24.55 22.30
CA ILE A 240 37.27 25.12 22.11
C ILE A 240 36.38 24.84 23.30
N VAL A 241 36.46 23.64 23.90
CA VAL A 241 35.71 23.31 25.10
C VAL A 241 36.11 24.23 26.25
N SER A 242 37.40 24.49 26.46
CA SER A 242 37.87 25.42 27.50
C SER A 242 37.36 26.86 27.27
N ILE A 243 37.32 27.32 26.02
CA ILE A 243 36.77 28.65 25.68
C ILE A 243 35.27 28.72 26.00
N LEU A 244 34.52 27.71 25.57
CA LEU A 244 33.07 27.65 25.74
C LEU A 244 32.68 27.51 27.22
N GLU A 245 33.48 26.81 28.02
CA GLU A 245 33.27 26.70 29.46
C GLU A 245 33.38 28.04 30.19
N ASP A 246 34.29 28.91 29.75
CA ASP A 246 34.50 30.23 30.34
C ASP A 246 33.37 31.22 29.99
N MET A 247 32.43 30.85 29.10
CA MET A 247 31.33 31.72 28.70
C MET A 247 30.20 31.75 29.75
N PRO A 248 29.89 32.93 30.35
CA PRO A 248 29.02 33.01 31.52
C PRO A 248 27.52 32.79 31.23
N LYS A 249 27.09 32.87 29.96
CA LYS A 249 25.68 32.73 29.55
C LYS A 249 25.41 31.62 28.56
N LEU A 250 26.44 30.85 28.18
CA LEU A 250 26.28 29.77 27.21
C LEU A 250 25.49 28.63 27.83
N VAL A 251 24.41 28.22 27.17
CA VAL A 251 23.49 27.15 27.60
C VAL A 251 23.53 25.96 26.64
N GLU A 252 23.67 26.23 25.34
CA GLU A 252 23.55 25.22 24.28
C GLU A 252 24.74 25.25 23.31
N LEU A 253 25.28 24.05 23.05
CA LEU A 253 26.29 23.80 22.02
C LEU A 253 25.75 22.78 21.01
N GLU A 254 25.85 23.11 19.72
CA GLU A 254 25.37 22.28 18.62
C GLU A 254 26.48 22.03 17.58
N LEU A 255 26.71 20.78 17.22
CA LEU A 255 27.59 20.35 16.12
C LEU A 255 26.76 19.62 15.07
N VAL A 256 26.68 20.14 13.84
CA VAL A 256 25.87 19.52 12.78
C VAL A 256 26.66 19.35 11.50
N ASP A 257 26.68 18.13 10.96
CA ASP A 257 27.37 17.82 9.70
C ASP A 257 28.87 18.16 9.76
N CYS A 258 29.47 18.09 10.95
CA CYS A 258 30.87 18.38 11.20
C CYS A 258 31.75 17.15 10.92
N ARG A 259 33.04 17.40 10.69
CA ARG A 259 34.07 16.35 10.62
C ARG A 259 35.06 16.53 11.76
N LEU A 260 35.37 15.42 12.42
CA LEU A 260 36.35 15.36 13.48
C LEU A 260 37.47 14.42 13.05
N LEU A 261 38.67 14.97 12.81
CA LEU A 261 39.84 14.23 12.36
C LEU A 261 40.74 13.87 13.55
N GLY A 262 41.04 12.59 13.73
CA GLY A 262 42.01 12.13 14.72
C GLY A 262 43.45 12.40 14.27
N THR A 263 44.26 13.03 15.12
CA THR A 263 45.70 13.23 14.88
C THR A 263 46.59 12.50 15.88
N GLY A 264 46.00 11.87 16.91
CA GLY A 264 46.73 11.19 17.98
C GLY A 264 47.27 12.14 19.05
N GLN A 265 46.82 13.39 19.07
CA GLN A 265 47.38 14.45 19.91
C GLN A 265 46.29 15.11 20.77
N TRP A 266 45.78 14.38 21.76
CA TRP A 266 44.90 14.94 22.78
C TRP A 266 45.72 15.27 24.05
N LYS A 267 46.20 16.51 24.14
CA LYS A 267 47.06 16.97 25.25
C LYS A 267 46.34 17.96 26.16
N MET A 268 45.25 17.56 26.83
CA MET A 268 44.70 18.36 27.93
C MET A 268 43.73 17.59 28.80
N GLU A 269 43.79 17.84 30.12
CA GLU A 269 42.69 17.59 31.04
C GLU A 269 41.77 18.82 31.03
N ILE A 270 40.47 18.62 30.76
CA ILE A 270 39.48 19.70 30.83
C ILE A 270 38.99 19.80 32.28
N GLN A 271 39.36 20.88 32.96
CA GLN A 271 38.94 21.12 34.34
C GLN A 271 37.53 21.76 34.36
N ALA A 272 36.50 20.91 34.34
CA ALA A 272 35.07 21.27 34.28
C ALA A 272 34.50 22.04 35.50
N LYS A 273 35.32 22.81 36.24
CA LYS A 273 34.91 23.53 37.46
C LYS A 273 34.42 24.96 37.22
N LYS A 274 34.41 25.46 35.98
CA LYS A 274 34.08 26.88 35.69
C LYS A 274 32.71 27.11 35.07
N SER A 275 32.28 26.27 34.12
CA SER A 275 31.00 26.50 33.45
C SER A 275 29.84 25.95 34.27
N GLN A 276 29.04 26.84 34.85
CA GLN A 276 27.80 26.43 35.54
C GLN A 276 26.57 26.51 34.65
N THR A 277 26.67 26.94 33.39
CA THR A 277 25.48 27.28 32.58
C THR A 277 25.23 26.34 31.41
N LEU A 278 26.24 25.64 30.89
CA LEU A 278 26.05 24.72 29.77
C LEU A 278 25.20 23.52 30.20
N ARG A 279 24.12 23.24 29.46
CA ARG A 279 23.10 22.23 29.81
C ARG A 279 22.66 21.37 28.64
N VAL A 280 22.76 21.89 27.41
CA VAL A 280 22.26 21.23 26.21
C VAL A 280 23.43 20.99 25.26
N PHE A 281 23.61 19.74 24.86
CA PHE A 281 24.64 19.36 23.89
C PHE A 281 24.03 18.52 22.77
N THR A 282 24.22 18.97 21.54
CA THR A 282 23.66 18.33 20.35
C THR A 282 24.75 18.04 19.33
N ILE A 283 24.84 16.80 18.91
CA ILE A 283 25.66 16.32 17.80
C ILE A 283 24.74 15.64 16.78
N LYS A 284 24.80 16.08 15.53
CA LYS A 284 24.04 15.49 14.42
C LYS A 284 24.96 15.28 13.22
N LYS A 285 25.00 14.08 12.64
CA LYS A 285 25.79 13.79 11.42
C LYS A 285 27.28 14.12 11.56
N LEU A 286 27.87 13.84 12.72
CA LEU A 286 29.31 13.98 12.93
C LEU A 286 30.03 12.80 12.29
N SER A 287 30.96 13.09 11.39
CA SER A 287 31.90 12.10 10.86
C SER A 287 33.18 12.12 11.68
N ILE A 288 33.53 10.98 12.29
CA ILE A 288 34.80 10.80 13.00
C ILE A 288 35.73 10.02 12.08
N GLU A 289 36.75 10.69 11.56
CA GLU A 289 37.79 10.10 10.70
C GLU A 289 38.93 9.60 11.60
N GLU A 290 39.45 8.40 11.31
CA GLU A 290 40.53 7.78 12.10
C GLU A 290 40.22 7.67 13.60
N PHE A 291 39.01 7.21 13.94
CA PHE A 291 38.51 7.17 15.33
C PHE A 291 39.45 6.44 16.32
N TYR A 292 40.28 5.51 15.84
CA TYR A 292 41.23 4.75 16.66
C TYR A 292 42.45 5.57 17.12
N LEU A 293 42.66 6.76 16.55
CA LEU A 293 43.70 7.70 16.98
C LEU A 293 43.26 8.57 18.15
N PHE A 294 41.97 8.58 18.51
CA PHE A 294 41.49 9.37 19.64
C PHE A 294 41.87 8.71 20.96
N THR A 295 42.26 9.53 21.93
CA THR A 295 42.46 9.08 23.31
C THR A 295 41.11 8.89 24.00
N ASP A 296 41.15 8.38 25.23
CA ASP A 296 39.95 8.27 26.05
C ASP A 296 39.31 9.63 26.37
N LEU A 297 38.03 9.60 26.73
CA LEU A 297 37.22 10.77 27.07
C LEU A 297 37.32 11.15 28.57
N GLN A 298 38.33 10.65 29.32
CA GLN A 298 38.44 10.95 30.75
C GLN A 298 38.54 12.46 31.01
N ALA A 299 39.20 13.18 30.10
CA ALA A 299 39.37 14.62 30.18
C ALA A 299 38.05 15.40 30.24
N VAL A 300 36.97 14.91 29.62
CA VAL A 300 35.66 15.61 29.58
C VAL A 300 34.66 15.12 30.61
N GLU A 301 35.03 14.15 31.47
CA GLU A 301 34.09 13.51 32.40
C GLU A 301 33.39 14.49 33.34
N GLY A 302 34.09 15.53 33.79
CA GLY A 302 33.52 16.54 34.69
C GLY A 302 32.36 17.31 34.04
N LEU A 303 32.45 17.58 32.73
CA LEU A 303 31.41 18.29 31.97
C LEU A 303 30.12 17.49 31.85
N LEU A 304 30.24 16.16 31.74
CA LEU A 304 29.10 15.27 31.53
C LEU A 304 28.04 15.43 32.62
N SER A 305 28.47 15.70 33.85
CA SER A 305 27.57 15.85 35.00
C SER A 305 26.61 17.04 34.89
N LEU A 306 26.93 18.04 34.06
CA LEU A 306 26.17 19.26 33.90
C LEU A 306 25.06 19.13 32.86
N PHE A 307 25.17 18.20 31.91
CA PHE A 307 24.21 18.11 30.81
C PHE A 307 22.86 17.56 31.28
N THR A 308 21.80 18.26 30.87
CA THR A 308 20.40 17.86 31.10
C THR A 308 19.77 17.30 29.83
N ARG A 309 20.26 17.70 28.67
CA ARG A 309 19.80 17.24 27.35
C ARG A 309 20.99 16.94 26.47
N VAL A 310 21.12 15.69 26.05
CA VAL A 310 22.13 15.23 25.10
C VAL A 310 21.44 14.60 23.89
N THR A 311 21.85 15.05 22.70
CA THR A 311 21.41 14.45 21.43
C THR A 311 22.65 14.08 20.65
N VAL A 312 22.77 12.82 20.23
CA VAL A 312 23.84 12.31 19.38
C VAL A 312 23.19 11.44 18.31
N GLN A 313 22.91 12.04 17.15
CA GLN A 313 22.10 11.42 16.10
C GLN A 313 22.90 11.21 14.82
N ASN A 314 22.78 10.03 14.21
CA ASN A 314 23.41 9.73 12.92
C ASN A 314 24.93 9.94 12.95
N THR A 315 25.58 9.39 13.97
CA THR A 315 27.04 9.52 14.18
C THR A 315 27.74 8.16 14.28
N LYS A 316 27.02 7.07 13.97
CA LYS A 316 27.51 5.69 14.06
C LYS A 316 27.90 5.25 15.48
N VAL A 317 27.27 5.84 16.51
CA VAL A 317 27.47 5.38 17.90
C VAL A 317 27.04 3.93 18.02
N PHE A 318 27.93 3.05 18.48
CA PHE A 318 27.62 1.65 18.72
C PHE A 318 27.69 1.27 20.20
N LEU A 319 28.22 2.15 21.07
CA LEU A 319 28.36 1.94 22.50
C LEU A 319 28.49 3.29 23.21
N VAL A 320 27.83 3.45 24.35
CA VAL A 320 28.15 4.49 25.34
C VAL A 320 28.82 3.80 26.52
N PRO A 321 30.12 4.01 26.78
CA PRO A 321 30.79 3.39 27.92
C PRO A 321 30.06 3.64 29.24
N CYS A 322 29.90 2.59 30.05
CA CYS A 322 29.18 2.65 31.33
C CYS A 322 29.64 3.81 32.25
N ARG A 323 30.94 4.10 32.29
CA ARG A 323 31.51 5.21 33.06
C ARG A 323 30.98 6.58 32.61
N ILE A 324 30.78 6.77 31.30
CA ILE A 324 30.16 7.98 30.74
C ILE A 324 28.69 8.03 31.14
N SER A 325 27.97 6.92 31.04
CA SER A 325 26.56 6.83 31.46
C SER A 325 26.36 7.17 32.94
N GLN A 326 27.26 6.74 33.82
CA GLN A 326 27.23 7.04 35.26
C GLN A 326 27.57 8.50 35.59
N ASN A 327 28.39 9.15 34.75
CA ASN A 327 28.77 10.55 34.94
C ASN A 327 27.69 11.54 34.45
N LEU A 328 26.76 11.10 33.58
CA LEU A 328 25.60 11.87 33.11
C LEU A 328 24.48 11.96 34.18
N ARG A 329 24.81 12.51 35.35
CA ARG A 329 23.94 12.50 36.55
C ARG A 329 22.69 13.36 36.42
N SER A 330 22.81 14.51 35.75
CA SER A 330 21.72 15.48 35.58
C SER A 330 20.90 15.27 34.31
N LEU A 331 21.20 14.20 33.55
CA LEU A 331 20.62 13.96 32.24
C LEU A 331 19.14 13.59 32.36
N VAL A 332 18.27 14.39 31.74
CA VAL A 332 16.82 14.19 31.71
C VAL A 332 16.36 13.69 30.33
N TYR A 333 17.03 14.14 29.26
CA TYR A 333 16.73 13.76 27.88
C TYR A 333 17.97 13.25 27.18
N LEU A 334 17.87 12.04 26.60
CA LEU A 334 18.90 11.42 25.80
C LEU A 334 18.32 10.97 24.46
N ASP A 335 18.91 11.43 23.37
CA ASP A 335 18.58 10.97 22.02
C ASP A 335 19.83 10.37 21.36
N LEU A 336 19.78 9.06 21.12
CA LEU A 336 20.80 8.28 20.42
C LEU A 336 20.21 7.68 19.12
N SER A 337 19.24 8.35 18.50
CA SER A 337 18.58 7.86 17.30
C SER A 337 19.50 7.80 16.08
N ALA A 338 19.14 6.96 15.11
CA ALA A 338 19.86 6.78 13.84
C ALA A 338 21.33 6.36 14.04
N ASN A 339 21.60 5.44 14.96
CA ASN A 339 22.94 4.98 15.29
C ASN A 339 23.06 3.45 15.09
N LEU A 340 24.06 2.82 15.70
CA LEU A 340 24.40 1.41 15.53
C LEU A 340 24.32 0.63 16.85
N LEU A 341 23.57 1.12 17.85
CA LEU A 341 23.43 0.43 19.13
C LEU A 341 22.68 -0.89 18.93
N GLY A 342 23.32 -2.00 19.30
CA GLY A 342 22.69 -3.32 19.41
C GLY A 342 22.31 -3.65 20.86
N ASP A 343 21.63 -4.77 21.07
CA ASP A 343 21.06 -5.15 22.37
C ASP A 343 22.14 -5.29 23.48
N LEU A 344 23.24 -6.01 23.21
CA LEU A 344 24.36 -6.15 24.16
C LEU A 344 25.06 -4.81 24.43
N SER A 345 25.21 -3.98 23.41
CA SER A 345 25.81 -2.65 23.57
C SER A 345 24.93 -1.72 24.40
N LEU A 346 23.61 -1.85 24.27
CA LEU A 346 22.65 -1.13 25.10
C LEU A 346 22.74 -1.60 26.55
N GLU A 347 22.84 -2.90 26.82
CA GLU A 347 23.04 -3.44 28.17
C GLU A 347 24.29 -2.82 28.85
N HIS A 348 25.39 -2.73 28.11
CA HIS A 348 26.60 -2.06 28.60
C HIS A 348 26.45 -0.54 28.77
N SER A 349 25.63 0.10 27.93
CA SER A 349 25.39 1.54 27.96
C SER A 349 24.46 1.95 29.10
N ALA A 350 23.35 1.22 29.26
CA ALA A 350 22.39 1.32 30.34
C ALA A 350 22.83 0.43 31.51
N CYS A 351 24.08 0.59 31.95
CA CYS A 351 24.62 -0.18 33.07
C CYS A 351 24.04 0.28 34.41
N GLN A 352 24.27 -0.50 35.47
CA GLN A 352 23.85 -0.15 36.83
C GLN A 352 24.40 1.24 37.25
N GLY A 353 23.47 2.13 37.64
CA GLY A 353 23.79 3.52 38.03
C GLY A 353 24.00 4.48 36.86
N GLY A 354 23.87 4.01 35.62
CA GLY A 354 23.85 4.84 34.42
C GLY A 354 22.56 5.67 34.34
N TRP A 355 22.66 6.90 33.82
CA TRP A 355 21.54 7.78 33.52
C TRP A 355 20.47 7.89 34.63
N PRO A 356 20.85 8.21 35.88
CA PRO A 356 19.97 8.07 37.05
C PRO A 356 18.72 8.98 37.03
N SER A 357 18.78 10.11 36.33
CA SER A 357 17.71 11.11 36.28
C SER A 357 16.92 11.09 34.96
N LEU A 358 17.16 10.11 34.09
CA LEU A 358 16.66 10.10 32.72
C LEU A 358 15.15 9.89 32.67
N GLN A 359 14.46 10.78 31.95
CA GLN A 359 13.01 10.74 31.77
C GLN A 359 12.61 10.42 30.34
N THR A 360 13.42 10.82 29.36
CA THR A 360 13.16 10.58 27.94
C THR A 360 14.39 9.95 27.28
N LEU A 361 14.18 8.79 26.67
CA LEU A 361 15.20 8.06 25.94
C LEU A 361 14.70 7.77 24.53
N ASN A 362 15.44 8.26 23.53
CA ASN A 362 15.20 7.94 22.12
C ASN A 362 16.34 7.06 21.58
N LEU A 363 16.00 5.83 21.22
CA LEU A 363 16.84 4.80 20.61
C LEU A 363 16.31 4.39 19.23
N SER A 364 15.48 5.23 18.60
CA SER A 364 14.90 4.91 17.29
C SER A 364 15.96 4.77 16.20
N GLN A 365 15.69 3.96 15.17
CA GLN A 365 16.64 3.71 14.06
C GLN A 365 18.01 3.23 14.56
N ASN A 366 18.05 2.20 15.38
CA ASN A 366 19.28 1.51 15.80
C ASN A 366 19.27 0.05 15.30
N SER A 367 20.13 -0.78 15.86
CA SER A 367 20.27 -2.20 15.52
C SER A 367 19.70 -3.10 16.65
N LEU A 368 18.69 -2.63 17.39
CA LEU A 368 18.04 -3.42 18.44
C LEU A 368 17.17 -4.51 17.81
N SER A 369 17.24 -5.71 18.37
CA SER A 369 16.58 -6.90 17.83
C SER A 369 15.89 -7.78 18.88
N ASP A 370 16.24 -7.62 20.16
CA ASP A 370 15.66 -8.39 21.25
C ASP A 370 14.95 -7.45 22.23
N LEU A 371 13.62 -7.51 22.22
CA LEU A 371 12.80 -6.64 23.06
C LEU A 371 12.86 -7.03 24.54
N GLU A 372 13.01 -8.32 24.87
CA GLU A 372 13.17 -8.77 26.25
C GLU A 372 14.47 -8.22 26.83
N MET A 373 15.58 -8.40 26.09
CA MET A 373 16.89 -7.86 26.48
C MET A 373 16.89 -6.34 26.59
N THR A 374 16.25 -5.65 25.63
CA THR A 374 16.09 -4.19 25.65
C THR A 374 15.31 -3.74 26.89
N SER A 375 14.17 -4.37 27.19
CA SER A 375 13.36 -4.03 28.36
C SER A 375 14.16 -4.23 29.65
N LYS A 376 14.78 -5.39 29.82
CA LYS A 376 15.58 -5.77 30.99
C LYS A 376 16.74 -4.81 31.22
N SER A 377 17.45 -4.43 30.15
CA SER A 377 18.56 -3.47 30.21
C SER A 377 18.12 -2.10 30.73
N LEU A 378 16.90 -1.68 30.40
CA LEU A 378 16.35 -0.38 30.80
C LEU A 378 15.60 -0.43 32.14
N SER A 379 15.26 -1.62 32.65
CA SER A 379 14.39 -1.84 33.83
C SER A 379 14.79 -1.04 35.10
N HIS A 380 16.09 -0.81 35.30
CA HIS A 380 16.63 -0.10 36.45
C HIS A 380 16.45 1.43 36.37
N LEU A 381 16.09 1.99 35.21
CA LEU A 381 15.89 3.42 34.97
C LEU A 381 14.56 3.89 35.58
N GLY A 382 14.52 4.01 36.90
CA GLY A 382 13.29 4.26 37.66
C GLY A 382 12.56 5.57 37.34
N ASN A 383 13.21 6.52 36.68
CA ASN A 383 12.64 7.82 36.29
C ASN A 383 12.18 7.89 34.84
N LEU A 384 12.34 6.82 34.05
CA LEU A 384 12.04 6.83 32.62
C LEU A 384 10.53 6.87 32.37
N ILE A 385 10.07 7.90 31.65
CA ILE A 385 8.67 8.16 31.34
C ILE A 385 8.37 7.89 29.86
N VAL A 386 9.31 8.29 28.98
CA VAL A 386 9.17 8.27 27.52
C VAL A 386 10.29 7.44 26.93
N LEU A 387 9.93 6.36 26.23
CA LEU A 387 10.87 5.52 25.49
C LEU A 387 10.45 5.46 24.02
N ASP A 388 11.38 5.82 23.14
CA ASP A 388 11.25 5.61 21.71
C ASP A 388 12.26 4.57 21.24
N ILE A 389 11.77 3.41 20.80
CA ILE A 389 12.54 2.32 20.21
C ILE A 389 12.03 2.00 18.80
N SER A 390 11.38 2.96 18.14
CA SER A 390 10.83 2.82 16.80
C SER A 390 11.91 2.55 15.75
N GLN A 391 11.53 1.99 14.61
CA GLN A 391 12.44 1.73 13.48
C GLN A 391 13.67 0.87 13.85
N ASN A 392 13.54 0.01 14.86
CA ASN A 392 14.41 -1.13 15.12
C ASN A 392 13.79 -2.41 14.53
N ASN A 393 14.43 -3.58 14.63
CA ASN A 393 13.88 -4.81 14.06
C ASN A 393 13.72 -5.92 15.10
N PHE A 394 12.63 -5.86 15.87
CA PHE A 394 12.38 -6.81 16.97
C PHE A 394 11.77 -8.14 16.52
N GLY A 395 11.18 -8.22 15.32
CA GLY A 395 10.53 -9.45 14.87
C GLY A 395 9.33 -9.84 15.74
N GLU A 396 9.45 -10.93 16.50
CA GLU A 396 8.38 -11.39 17.40
C GLU A 396 8.54 -10.81 18.80
N ILE A 397 7.42 -10.42 19.41
CA ILE A 397 7.39 -9.89 20.77
C ILE A 397 7.21 -11.06 21.76
N PRO A 398 8.06 -11.20 22.80
CA PRO A 398 7.92 -12.24 23.83
C PRO A 398 6.73 -11.97 24.75
N ASP A 399 6.31 -12.93 25.58
CA ASP A 399 5.16 -12.73 26.49
C ASP A 399 5.52 -11.98 27.78
N VAL A 400 6.80 -12.01 28.19
CA VAL A 400 7.30 -11.46 29.46
C VAL A 400 8.41 -10.44 29.17
N CYS A 401 8.30 -9.25 29.75
CA CYS A 401 9.29 -8.18 29.66
C CYS A 401 9.37 -7.42 30.99
N GLU A 402 10.51 -6.81 31.26
CA GLU A 402 10.76 -6.06 32.49
C GLU A 402 10.95 -4.57 32.17
N TRP A 403 9.88 -3.79 32.26
CA TRP A 403 9.94 -2.35 31.94
C TRP A 403 10.12 -1.46 33.18
N PRO A 404 10.65 -0.23 32.99
CA PRO A 404 10.64 0.79 34.02
C PRO A 404 9.24 1.09 34.55
N LYS A 405 9.11 1.20 35.87
CA LYS A 405 7.80 1.33 36.56
C LYS A 405 7.03 2.62 36.21
N LEU A 406 7.75 3.70 35.88
CA LEU A 406 7.15 5.00 35.54
C LEU A 406 6.92 5.19 34.03
N LEU A 407 7.17 4.16 33.22
CA LEU A 407 7.02 4.25 31.77
C LEU A 407 5.56 4.47 31.40
N LYS A 408 5.30 5.57 30.69
CA LYS A 408 3.96 6.02 30.26
C LYS A 408 3.81 6.10 28.75
N TYR A 409 4.90 6.37 28.03
CA TYR A 409 4.92 6.47 26.58
C TYR A 409 5.91 5.46 26.02
N LEU A 410 5.43 4.63 25.09
CA LEU A 410 6.25 3.68 24.36
C LEU A 410 5.99 3.79 22.85
N ASN A 411 7.05 4.08 22.09
CA ASN A 411 6.99 4.06 20.63
C ASN A 411 7.74 2.84 20.08
N LEU A 412 6.96 1.96 19.46
CA LEU A 412 7.32 0.71 18.78
C LEU A 412 6.95 0.78 17.29
N SER A 413 6.80 1.99 16.73
CA SER A 413 6.44 2.14 15.33
C SER A 413 7.53 1.61 14.40
N SER A 414 7.13 1.03 13.26
CA SER A 414 8.02 0.50 12.22
C SER A 414 9.05 -0.51 12.74
N THR A 415 8.64 -1.39 13.66
CA THR A 415 9.48 -2.43 14.29
C THR A 415 9.32 -3.83 13.67
N GLN A 416 8.51 -3.93 12.61
CA GLN A 416 8.17 -5.16 11.86
C GLN A 416 7.34 -6.19 12.66
N ILE A 417 6.78 -5.79 13.80
CA ILE A 417 6.06 -6.71 14.69
C ILE A 417 4.73 -7.20 14.06
N PRO A 418 4.43 -8.52 14.11
CA PRO A 418 3.18 -9.07 13.56
C PRO A 418 2.03 -9.08 14.56
N LYS A 419 2.32 -9.08 15.87
CA LYS A 419 1.35 -9.10 16.97
C LYS A 419 1.92 -8.42 18.22
N VAL A 420 1.03 -7.86 19.04
CA VAL A 420 1.35 -7.35 20.38
C VAL A 420 0.99 -8.39 21.44
N THR A 421 1.87 -8.58 22.44
CA THR A 421 1.72 -9.55 23.54
C THR A 421 1.65 -8.83 24.90
N THR A 422 1.59 -9.61 25.99
CA THR A 422 1.60 -9.13 27.37
C THR A 422 2.92 -8.51 27.83
N CYS A 423 3.98 -8.57 27.00
CA CYS A 423 5.23 -7.84 27.24
C CYS A 423 5.01 -6.33 27.35
N ILE A 424 4.02 -5.76 26.65
CA ILE A 424 3.74 -4.33 26.71
C ILE A 424 3.05 -3.99 28.05
N PRO A 425 3.60 -3.04 28.84
CA PRO A 425 3.14 -2.84 30.21
C PRO A 425 1.79 -2.12 30.28
N GLN A 426 0.94 -2.53 31.23
CA GLN A 426 -0.38 -1.94 31.47
C GLN A 426 -0.35 -0.50 32.02
N THR A 427 0.84 0.00 32.36
CA THR A 427 1.07 1.36 32.89
C THR A 427 1.03 2.45 31.82
N LEU A 428 1.05 2.08 30.54
CA LEU A 428 1.13 3.03 29.43
C LEU A 428 -0.12 3.91 29.31
N GLU A 429 0.12 5.20 29.11
CA GLU A 429 -0.89 6.18 28.70
C GLU A 429 -0.88 6.40 27.18
N ILE A 430 0.28 6.21 26.53
CA ILE A 430 0.45 6.39 25.08
C ILE A 430 1.24 5.22 24.50
N LEU A 431 0.70 4.61 23.44
CA LEU A 431 1.34 3.52 22.70
C LEU A 431 1.30 3.81 21.20
N ASP A 432 2.48 3.85 20.58
CA ASP A 432 2.59 3.90 19.12
C ASP A 432 3.15 2.58 18.57
N VAL A 433 2.33 1.89 17.79
CA VAL A 433 2.68 0.65 17.07
C VAL A 433 2.36 0.80 15.58
N SER A 434 2.47 2.02 15.05
CA SER A 434 2.24 2.35 13.64
C SER A 434 3.30 1.75 12.71
N GLY A 435 2.98 1.49 11.45
CA GLY A 435 3.96 1.01 10.46
C GLY A 435 4.42 -0.43 10.68
N ASN A 436 3.59 -1.26 11.32
CA ASN A 436 3.87 -2.65 11.61
C ASN A 436 2.99 -3.60 10.77
N ASN A 437 3.00 -4.88 11.11
CA ASN A 437 2.28 -5.93 10.39
C ASN A 437 1.05 -6.44 11.18
N LEU A 438 0.48 -5.61 12.06
CA LEU A 438 -0.62 -6.01 12.95
C LEU A 438 -1.91 -6.28 12.19
N LYS A 439 -2.52 -7.44 12.42
CA LYS A 439 -3.84 -7.81 11.87
C LYS A 439 -4.99 -7.54 12.83
N GLU A 440 -4.70 -7.53 14.13
CA GLU A 440 -5.63 -7.28 15.23
C GLU A 440 -4.90 -6.62 16.40
N PHE A 441 -5.66 -6.02 17.31
CA PHE A 441 -5.15 -5.48 18.57
C PHE A 441 -6.10 -5.90 19.71
N GLY A 442 -5.59 -6.68 20.66
CA GLY A 442 -6.39 -7.31 21.72
C GLY A 442 -5.77 -7.24 23.10
N LEU A 443 -4.85 -6.31 23.35
CA LEU A 443 -4.17 -6.17 24.64
C LEU A 443 -5.00 -5.33 25.61
N GLN A 444 -5.05 -5.75 26.88
CA GLN A 444 -5.70 -5.01 27.95
C GLN A 444 -4.77 -3.93 28.50
N LEU A 445 -5.06 -2.67 28.20
CA LEU A 445 -4.30 -1.50 28.63
C LEU A 445 -5.26 -0.48 29.28
N PRO A 446 -5.57 -0.63 30.59
CA PRO A 446 -6.63 0.12 31.24
C PRO A 446 -6.33 1.62 31.39
N LEU A 447 -5.06 2.02 31.38
CA LEU A 447 -4.65 3.42 31.54
C LEU A 447 -4.40 4.16 30.20
N LEU A 448 -4.55 3.45 29.08
CA LEU A 448 -4.24 3.98 27.75
C LEU A 448 -5.20 5.10 27.35
N LYS A 449 -4.64 6.22 26.90
CA LYS A 449 -5.35 7.41 26.41
C LYS A 449 -5.16 7.61 24.91
N GLU A 450 -3.96 7.34 24.40
CA GLU A 450 -3.65 7.49 22.98
C GLU A 450 -3.08 6.20 22.39
N LEU A 451 -3.64 5.78 21.25
CA LEU A 451 -3.24 4.57 20.54
C LEU A 451 -3.04 4.86 19.05
N TYR A 452 -1.82 4.66 18.58
CA TYR A 452 -1.45 4.84 17.17
C TYR A 452 -1.20 3.48 16.51
N LEU A 453 -2.06 3.15 15.55
CA LEU A 453 -2.08 1.92 14.76
C LEU A 453 -2.00 2.22 13.25
N THR A 454 -1.52 3.41 12.89
CA THR A 454 -1.43 3.87 11.49
C THR A 454 -0.59 2.90 10.65
N ARG A 455 -0.96 2.65 9.38
CA ARG A 455 -0.20 1.77 8.46
C ARG A 455 0.03 0.35 9.02
N ASN A 456 -1.06 -0.34 9.37
CA ASN A 456 -1.08 -1.77 9.73
C ASN A 456 -2.01 -2.55 8.77
N GLN A 457 -2.42 -3.77 9.15
CA GLN A 457 -3.31 -4.64 8.38
C GLN A 457 -4.65 -4.91 9.09
N LEU A 458 -5.10 -3.98 9.94
CA LEU A 458 -6.34 -4.11 10.71
C LEU A 458 -7.56 -4.09 9.79
N LYS A 459 -8.50 -5.02 10.00
CA LYS A 459 -9.78 -5.06 9.28
C LYS A 459 -10.95 -4.46 10.05
N THR A 460 -10.82 -4.38 11.36
CA THR A 460 -11.83 -3.87 12.31
C THR A 460 -11.16 -2.94 13.32
N LEU A 461 -11.96 -2.13 14.01
CA LEU A 461 -11.46 -1.34 15.14
C LEU A 461 -11.07 -2.27 16.30
N PRO A 462 -10.11 -1.86 17.15
CA PRO A 462 -9.86 -2.56 18.41
C PRO A 462 -11.11 -2.52 19.30
N GLY A 463 -11.31 -3.54 20.12
CA GLY A 463 -12.41 -3.52 21.10
C GLY A 463 -12.19 -2.44 22.16
N ALA A 464 -13.25 -1.77 22.60
CA ALA A 464 -13.16 -0.71 23.61
C ALA A 464 -12.97 -1.23 25.05
N ALA A 465 -13.46 -2.43 25.37
CA ALA A 465 -13.40 -2.98 26.74
C ALA A 465 -11.97 -3.16 27.28
N PRO A 466 -10.98 -3.63 26.50
CA PRO A 466 -9.57 -3.68 26.92
C PRO A 466 -8.90 -2.31 27.12
N ILE A 467 -9.43 -1.25 26.51
CA ILE A 467 -8.84 0.12 26.48
C ILE A 467 -9.91 1.20 26.80
N PRO A 468 -10.54 1.14 27.99
CA PRO A 468 -11.76 1.89 28.30
C PRO A 468 -11.57 3.41 28.42
N ASN A 469 -10.33 3.89 28.59
CA ASN A 469 -10.00 5.29 28.83
C ASN A 469 -9.45 6.01 27.59
N LEU A 470 -9.56 5.39 26.41
CA LEU A 470 -9.01 5.91 25.17
C LEU A 470 -9.70 7.23 24.75
N VAL A 471 -8.87 8.22 24.41
CA VAL A 471 -9.26 9.57 23.99
C VAL A 471 -8.94 9.78 22.51
N SER A 472 -7.79 9.28 22.06
CA SER A 472 -7.32 9.41 20.68
C SER A 472 -6.95 8.05 20.09
N LEU A 473 -7.51 7.74 18.93
CA LEU A 473 -7.22 6.52 18.17
C LEU A 473 -6.89 6.85 16.72
N SER A 474 -5.74 6.38 16.24
CA SER A 474 -5.41 6.46 14.82
C SER A 474 -5.27 5.07 14.21
N VAL A 475 -6.18 4.73 13.29
CA VAL A 475 -6.17 3.50 12.47
C VAL A 475 -6.05 3.84 10.98
N ARG A 476 -5.45 5.00 10.67
CA ARG A 476 -5.24 5.48 9.31
C ARG A 476 -4.44 4.50 8.47
N ARG A 477 -4.75 4.39 7.16
CA ARG A 477 -4.04 3.51 6.22
C ARG A 477 -3.99 2.03 6.66
N ASN A 478 -5.13 1.47 7.06
CA ASN A 478 -5.29 0.05 7.38
C ASN A 478 -6.12 -0.65 6.27
N LYS A 479 -6.74 -1.78 6.61
CA LYS A 479 -7.69 -2.52 5.78
C LYS A 479 -9.11 -2.46 6.38
N LEU A 480 -9.42 -1.38 7.09
CA LEU A 480 -10.72 -1.19 7.73
C LEU A 480 -11.79 -1.03 6.65
N ASN A 481 -12.83 -1.88 6.72
CA ASN A 481 -13.90 -1.86 5.74
C ASN A 481 -15.10 -1.02 6.22
N SER A 482 -15.44 -1.07 7.50
CA SER A 482 -16.54 -0.30 8.10
C SER A 482 -16.41 -0.38 9.62
N PHE A 483 -17.20 0.42 10.32
CA PHE A 483 -17.40 0.29 11.77
C PHE A 483 -18.85 0.66 12.10
N SER A 484 -19.36 0.05 13.16
CA SER A 484 -20.75 0.16 13.60
C SER A 484 -20.95 1.28 14.63
N LYS A 485 -22.21 1.63 14.86
CA LYS A 485 -22.60 2.58 15.90
C LYS A 485 -22.21 2.06 17.29
N GLU A 486 -22.43 0.78 17.54
CA GLU A 486 -22.15 0.12 18.81
C GLU A 486 -20.64 0.12 19.12
N GLU A 487 -19.79 -0.13 18.12
CA GLU A 487 -18.33 -0.04 18.27
C GLU A 487 -17.88 1.38 18.63
N PHE A 488 -18.45 2.39 17.98
CA PHE A 488 -18.12 3.80 18.24
C PHE A 488 -18.60 4.25 19.64
N GLU A 489 -19.86 3.99 19.99
CA GLU A 489 -20.44 4.36 21.30
C GLU A 489 -19.79 3.61 22.47
N SER A 490 -19.17 2.46 22.21
CA SER A 490 -18.40 1.73 23.23
C SER A 490 -17.21 2.55 23.76
N PHE A 491 -16.65 3.46 22.96
CA PHE A 491 -15.57 4.36 23.38
C PHE A 491 -16.11 5.65 24.01
N ARG A 492 -16.43 5.58 25.31
CA ARG A 492 -17.10 6.66 26.05
C ARG A 492 -16.34 7.98 26.18
N ARG A 493 -15.02 7.99 25.94
CA ARG A 493 -14.13 9.15 26.10
C ARG A 493 -13.43 9.57 24.81
N MET A 494 -13.82 8.98 23.67
CA MET A 494 -13.18 9.28 22.39
C MET A 494 -13.44 10.73 21.99
N GLU A 495 -12.37 11.47 21.76
CA GLU A 495 -12.40 12.85 21.24
C GLU A 495 -11.88 12.90 19.81
N LEU A 496 -10.92 12.02 19.46
CA LEU A 496 -10.27 12.00 18.15
C LEU A 496 -10.18 10.57 17.59
N LEU A 497 -10.77 10.35 16.43
CA LEU A 497 -10.65 9.10 15.66
C LEU A 497 -10.13 9.41 14.25
N ASP A 498 -8.90 9.00 13.96
CA ASP A 498 -8.36 9.03 12.60
C ASP A 498 -8.50 7.66 11.95
N ALA A 499 -9.60 7.46 11.20
CA ALA A 499 -9.82 6.28 10.37
C ALA A 499 -9.63 6.57 8.86
N SER A 500 -8.94 7.66 8.53
CA SER A 500 -8.74 8.10 7.14
C SER A 500 -7.92 7.13 6.30
N ASP A 501 -7.99 7.27 4.97
CA ASP A 501 -7.22 6.48 4.00
C ASP A 501 -7.42 4.95 4.16
N ASN A 502 -8.64 4.49 4.48
CA ASN A 502 -9.03 3.08 4.55
C ASN A 502 -9.94 2.68 3.37
N ASN A 503 -10.11 1.37 3.15
CA ASN A 503 -10.92 0.83 2.06
C ASN A 503 -12.38 0.63 2.48
N PHE A 504 -13.11 1.74 2.67
CA PHE A 504 -14.47 1.66 3.20
C PHE A 504 -15.45 0.97 2.23
N ILE A 505 -16.17 -0.03 2.75
CA ILE A 505 -17.33 -0.65 2.12
C ILE A 505 -18.55 0.16 2.55
N CYS A 506 -19.06 0.98 1.64
CA CYS A 506 -20.22 1.83 1.85
C CYS A 506 -21.51 1.01 1.73
N SER A 507 -21.75 0.16 2.73
CA SER A 507 -23.00 -0.56 2.92
C SER A 507 -24.09 0.38 3.46
N CYS A 508 -25.36 -0.01 3.37
CA CYS A 508 -26.44 0.82 3.90
C CYS A 508 -26.37 1.00 5.41
N GLU A 509 -25.94 -0.04 6.14
CA GLU A 509 -25.80 0.01 7.59
C GLU A 509 -24.75 1.05 7.97
N PHE A 510 -23.58 1.02 7.32
CA PHE A 510 -22.51 1.97 7.55
C PHE A 510 -22.91 3.40 7.17
N LEU A 511 -23.53 3.59 6.00
CA LEU A 511 -24.00 4.91 5.58
C LEU A 511 -25.13 5.45 6.47
N SER A 512 -26.06 4.58 6.89
CA SER A 512 -27.13 4.96 7.80
C SER A 512 -26.58 5.45 9.13
N PHE A 513 -25.60 4.76 9.70
CA PHE A 513 -24.90 5.19 10.91
C PHE A 513 -24.21 6.55 10.70
N VAL A 514 -23.39 6.68 9.65
CA VAL A 514 -22.63 7.90 9.36
C VAL A 514 -23.54 9.14 9.21
N HIS A 515 -24.69 9.00 8.56
CA HIS A 515 -25.62 10.11 8.32
C HIS A 515 -26.45 10.49 9.55
N HIS A 516 -26.75 9.55 10.44
CA HIS A 516 -27.61 9.79 11.61
C HIS A 516 -26.83 10.13 12.89
N GLU A 517 -25.52 9.88 12.92
CA GLU A 517 -24.69 10.14 14.10
C GLU A 517 -24.09 11.56 14.07
N ALA A 518 -24.84 12.54 14.60
CA ALA A 518 -24.49 13.96 14.54
C ALA A 518 -23.13 14.33 15.18
N GLY A 519 -22.62 13.52 16.12
CA GLY A 519 -21.32 13.72 16.77
C GLY A 519 -20.11 13.16 16.00
N LEU A 520 -20.33 12.27 15.03
CA LEU A 520 -19.25 11.54 14.36
C LEU A 520 -18.29 12.47 13.59
N ALA A 521 -18.83 13.47 12.89
CA ALA A 521 -18.04 14.40 12.08
C ALA A 521 -17.08 15.28 12.91
N GLN A 522 -17.39 15.51 14.20
CA GLN A 522 -16.53 16.30 15.09
C GLN A 522 -15.33 15.48 15.62
N VAL A 523 -15.51 14.16 15.73
CA VAL A 523 -14.50 13.23 16.24
C VAL A 523 -13.58 12.73 15.13
N LEU A 524 -14.08 12.62 13.89
CA LEU A 524 -13.31 12.10 12.76
C LEU A 524 -12.29 13.11 12.22
N VAL A 525 -11.01 12.74 12.27
CA VAL A 525 -9.92 13.56 11.72
C VAL A 525 -9.95 13.52 10.19
N GLY A 526 -9.96 14.69 9.54
CA GLY A 526 -9.92 14.82 8.08
C GLY A 526 -11.25 14.53 7.36
N TRP A 527 -12.37 14.58 8.08
CA TRP A 527 -13.71 14.44 7.53
C TRP A 527 -14.14 15.70 6.75
N PRO A 528 -14.85 15.57 5.60
CA PRO A 528 -15.16 14.33 4.87
C PRO A 528 -14.10 13.94 3.84
N ASP A 529 -13.13 14.82 3.54
CA ASP A 529 -12.26 14.71 2.36
C ASP A 529 -11.40 13.44 2.29
N LYS A 530 -11.05 12.86 3.45
CA LYS A 530 -10.18 11.67 3.53
C LYS A 530 -10.93 10.34 3.72
N TYR A 531 -12.26 10.36 3.64
CA TYR A 531 -13.11 9.19 3.82
C TYR A 531 -13.80 8.88 2.50
N VAL A 532 -13.29 7.86 1.79
CA VAL A 532 -13.69 7.53 0.42
C VAL A 532 -14.15 6.07 0.35
N CYS A 533 -15.27 5.83 -0.34
CA CYS A 533 -15.77 4.49 -0.58
C CYS A 533 -14.87 3.72 -1.56
N ASP A 534 -14.44 2.51 -1.22
CA ASP A 534 -13.79 1.57 -2.15
C ASP A 534 -14.81 0.61 -2.81
N SER A 535 -15.89 0.30 -2.11
CA SER A 535 -16.95 -0.61 -2.57
C SER A 535 -18.33 -0.13 -2.08
N PRO A 536 -19.45 -0.41 -2.78
CA PRO A 536 -19.54 -1.09 -4.08
C PRO A 536 -19.05 -0.24 -5.26
N LEU A 537 -18.82 -0.87 -6.43
CA LEU A 537 -18.30 -0.21 -7.64
C LEU A 537 -19.08 1.04 -8.07
N ALA A 538 -20.39 1.08 -7.78
CA ALA A 538 -21.25 2.22 -8.14
C ALA A 538 -20.87 3.54 -7.46
N VAL A 539 -20.27 3.48 -6.27
CA VAL A 539 -19.92 4.64 -5.44
C VAL A 539 -18.42 4.72 -5.15
N ARG A 540 -17.62 3.92 -5.86
CA ARG A 540 -16.18 3.86 -5.66
C ARG A 540 -15.53 5.21 -5.99
N GLY A 541 -14.72 5.72 -5.07
CA GLY A 541 -14.09 7.04 -5.20
C GLY A 541 -14.94 8.21 -4.70
N ALA A 542 -16.21 7.99 -4.34
CA ALA A 542 -17.05 9.01 -3.74
C ALA A 542 -16.75 9.18 -2.24
N GLN A 543 -16.95 10.39 -1.73
CA GLN A 543 -16.82 10.68 -0.29
C GLN A 543 -17.95 10.01 0.50
N VAL A 544 -17.62 9.30 1.58
CA VAL A 544 -18.59 8.51 2.37
C VAL A 544 -19.80 9.36 2.78
N GLY A 545 -19.56 10.57 3.31
CA GLY A 545 -20.61 11.48 3.76
C GLY A 545 -21.50 12.07 2.66
N SER A 546 -21.18 11.86 1.37
CA SER A 546 -21.98 12.35 0.24
C SER A 546 -22.89 11.27 -0.36
N VAL A 547 -22.61 9.99 -0.08
CA VAL A 547 -23.25 8.85 -0.73
C VAL A 547 -24.63 8.56 -0.13
N HIS A 548 -25.63 8.42 -0.99
CA HIS A 548 -26.99 8.01 -0.64
C HIS A 548 -27.39 6.83 -1.52
N LEU A 549 -27.56 5.65 -0.90
CA LEU A 549 -28.02 4.44 -1.60
C LEU A 549 -29.54 4.32 -1.51
N SER A 550 -30.15 3.83 -2.58
CA SER A 550 -31.60 3.61 -2.62
C SER A 550 -32.02 2.37 -1.81
N LEU A 551 -33.27 2.33 -1.34
CA LEU A 551 -33.82 1.19 -0.60
C LEU A 551 -33.76 -0.14 -1.41
N MET A 552 -33.86 -0.03 -2.75
CA MET A 552 -33.79 -1.17 -3.67
C MET A 552 -32.37 -1.72 -3.82
N GLU A 553 -31.35 -0.86 -3.79
CA GLU A 553 -29.95 -1.28 -3.74
C GLU A 553 -29.61 -1.92 -2.40
N CYS A 554 -30.23 -1.42 -1.33
CA CYS A 554 -30.01 -1.93 0.01
C CYS A 554 -30.57 -3.34 0.24
N HIS A 555 -31.77 -3.59 -0.24
CA HIS A 555 -32.48 -4.86 -0.08
C HIS A 555 -32.48 -5.70 -1.35
N ARG A 556 -31.37 -5.67 -2.10
CA ARG A 556 -31.25 -6.37 -3.39
C ARG A 556 -31.60 -7.86 -3.30
N SER A 557 -31.18 -8.53 -2.22
CA SER A 557 -31.49 -9.96 -2.00
C SER A 557 -32.99 -10.19 -1.83
N LEU A 558 -33.67 -9.41 -1.00
CA LEU A 558 -35.12 -9.48 -0.80
C LEU A 558 -35.89 -9.19 -2.09
N VAL A 559 -35.48 -8.17 -2.85
CA VAL A 559 -36.10 -7.84 -4.15
C VAL A 559 -35.97 -9.01 -5.12
N VAL A 560 -34.77 -9.59 -5.24
CA VAL A 560 -34.54 -10.77 -6.10
C VAL A 560 -35.34 -11.98 -5.61
N SER A 561 -35.38 -12.23 -4.29
CA SER A 561 -36.18 -13.32 -3.72
C SER A 561 -37.67 -13.15 -3.98
N LEU A 562 -38.22 -11.94 -3.83
CA LEU A 562 -39.63 -11.65 -4.16
C LEU A 562 -39.91 -11.86 -5.64
N ILE A 563 -39.02 -11.45 -6.53
CA ILE A 563 -39.13 -11.71 -7.97
C ILE A 563 -39.11 -13.23 -8.24
N CYS A 564 -38.19 -13.98 -7.65
CA CYS A 564 -38.10 -15.43 -7.80
C CYS A 564 -39.36 -16.15 -7.31
N VAL A 565 -39.90 -15.74 -6.16
CA VAL A 565 -41.17 -16.28 -5.63
C VAL A 565 -42.32 -15.97 -6.59
N LEU A 566 -42.39 -14.75 -7.11
CA LEU A 566 -43.43 -14.35 -8.06
C LEU A 566 -43.34 -15.14 -9.37
N VAL A 567 -42.13 -15.36 -9.89
CA VAL A 567 -41.88 -16.23 -11.04
C VAL A 567 -42.30 -17.68 -10.75
N PHE A 568 -41.98 -18.20 -9.57
CA PHE A 568 -42.39 -19.55 -9.17
C PHE A 568 -43.90 -19.70 -9.08
N LEU A 569 -44.60 -18.71 -8.51
CA LEU A 569 -46.06 -18.68 -8.47
C LEU A 569 -46.67 -18.60 -9.88
N VAL A 570 -46.07 -17.82 -10.78
CA VAL A 570 -46.49 -17.78 -12.20
C VAL A 570 -46.30 -19.14 -12.86
N ILE A 571 -45.18 -19.83 -12.63
CA ILE A 571 -44.94 -21.18 -13.14
C ILE A 571 -45.98 -22.18 -12.60
N LEU A 572 -46.26 -22.14 -11.29
CA LEU A 572 -47.30 -23.00 -10.69
C LEU A 572 -48.67 -22.73 -11.30
N LEU A 573 -49.00 -21.46 -11.54
CA LEU A 573 -50.25 -21.08 -12.19
C LEU A 573 -50.31 -21.57 -13.63
N LEU A 574 -49.21 -21.47 -14.39
CA LEU A 574 -49.10 -22.03 -15.74
C LEU A 574 -49.22 -23.57 -15.75
N VAL A 575 -48.64 -24.27 -14.77
CA VAL A 575 -48.77 -25.72 -14.61
C VAL A 575 -50.20 -26.10 -14.27
N ALA A 576 -50.86 -25.38 -13.35
CA ALA A 576 -52.26 -25.63 -12.98
C ALA A 576 -53.21 -25.39 -14.17
N VAL A 577 -52.99 -24.31 -14.94
CA VAL A 577 -53.71 -24.05 -16.19
C VAL A 577 -53.42 -25.15 -17.21
N GLY A 578 -52.16 -25.57 -17.37
CA GLY A 578 -51.77 -26.67 -18.27
C GLY A 578 -52.39 -28.01 -17.89
N TYR A 579 -52.60 -28.27 -16.60
CA TYR A 579 -53.29 -29.45 -16.08
C TYR A 579 -54.80 -29.37 -16.35
N LYS A 580 -55.43 -28.21 -16.10
CA LYS A 580 -56.86 -27.96 -16.34
C LYS A 580 -57.24 -28.04 -17.82
N TYR A 581 -56.35 -27.67 -18.74
CA TYR A 581 -56.60 -27.65 -20.19
C TYR A 581 -55.90 -28.79 -20.97
N HIS A 582 -55.51 -29.90 -20.30
CA HIS A 582 -54.91 -31.09 -20.94
C HIS A 582 -53.68 -30.82 -21.83
N MET A 583 -52.86 -29.81 -21.53
CA MET A 583 -51.63 -29.53 -22.30
C MET A 583 -50.59 -30.65 -22.21
N VAL A 584 -50.58 -31.42 -21.11
CA VAL A 584 -49.74 -32.63 -20.97
C VAL A 584 -50.08 -33.70 -22.01
N TRP A 585 -51.34 -33.80 -22.42
CA TRP A 585 -51.78 -34.70 -23.50
C TRP A 585 -51.27 -34.23 -24.87
N TYR A 586 -51.39 -32.93 -25.16
CA TYR A 586 -50.87 -32.34 -26.40
C TYR A 586 -49.34 -32.36 -26.51
N LEU A 587 -48.61 -32.11 -25.42
CA LEU A 587 -47.14 -32.21 -25.36
C LEU A 587 -46.64 -33.66 -25.50
N ARG A 588 -47.33 -34.64 -24.89
CA ARG A 588 -47.03 -36.06 -25.13
C ARG A 588 -47.27 -36.44 -26.59
N MET A 589 -48.33 -35.94 -27.21
CA MET A 589 -48.64 -36.25 -28.61
C MET A 589 -47.67 -35.58 -29.60
N THR A 590 -47.24 -34.35 -29.33
CA THR A 590 -46.21 -33.65 -30.13
C THR A 590 -44.80 -34.21 -29.89
N TRP A 591 -44.46 -34.65 -28.69
CA TRP A 591 -43.18 -35.34 -28.41
C TRP A 591 -43.15 -36.74 -29.04
N ALA A 592 -44.26 -37.48 -29.00
CA ALA A 592 -44.42 -38.74 -29.74
C ALA A 592 -44.29 -38.51 -31.26
N TRP A 593 -44.83 -37.41 -31.79
CA TRP A 593 -44.70 -37.03 -33.20
C TRP A 593 -43.27 -36.62 -33.58
N LEU A 594 -42.53 -35.93 -32.69
CA LEU A 594 -41.12 -35.55 -32.87
C LEU A 594 -40.15 -36.73 -32.71
N GLN A 595 -40.40 -37.66 -31.80
CA GLN A 595 -39.67 -38.92 -31.69
C GLN A 595 -39.90 -39.81 -32.92
N ALA A 596 -41.13 -39.87 -33.44
CA ALA A 596 -41.44 -40.62 -34.66
C ALA A 596 -40.72 -40.09 -35.91
N LYS A 597 -40.32 -38.82 -35.93
CA LYS A 597 -39.58 -38.19 -37.05
C LYS A 597 -38.05 -38.29 -36.93
N ARG A 598 -37.50 -38.66 -35.75
CA ARG A 598 -36.05 -38.81 -35.52
C ARG A 598 -35.64 -40.28 -35.58
N LYS A 599 -35.32 -40.76 -36.79
CA LYS A 599 -34.67 -42.06 -37.04
C LYS A 599 -33.38 -42.23 -36.19
N PRO A 600 -33.22 -43.28 -35.37
CA PRO A 600 -31.91 -43.70 -34.91
C PRO A 600 -31.14 -44.35 -36.07
N ARG A 601 -29.91 -43.87 -36.30
CA ARG A 601 -28.92 -44.46 -37.21
C ARG A 601 -28.42 -45.79 -36.66
N ARG A 602 -28.13 -46.73 -37.57
CA ARG A 602 -27.56 -48.07 -37.36
C ARG A 602 -26.43 -48.07 -36.31
N ALA A 603 -26.52 -48.95 -35.32
CA ALA A 603 -25.36 -49.37 -34.52
C ALA A 603 -24.56 -50.45 -35.30
N PRO A 604 -23.22 -50.53 -35.15
CA PRO A 604 -22.39 -51.54 -35.82
C PRO A 604 -22.62 -52.94 -35.22
N PRO A 605 -22.39 -54.03 -35.97
CA PRO A 605 -22.70 -55.39 -35.53
C PRO A 605 -21.74 -55.83 -34.42
N LYS A 606 -22.29 -56.20 -33.26
CA LYS A 606 -21.60 -57.00 -32.24
C LYS A 606 -21.56 -58.46 -32.71
N ASP A 607 -20.50 -59.17 -32.36
CA ASP A 607 -20.20 -60.54 -32.77
C ASP A 607 -21.42 -61.49 -32.68
N ALA A 608 -22.02 -61.81 -33.83
CA ALA A 608 -23.10 -62.78 -33.92
C ALA A 608 -22.56 -64.19 -33.60
N CYS A 609 -23.17 -64.87 -32.62
CA CYS A 609 -22.80 -66.22 -32.19
C CYS A 609 -23.31 -67.32 -33.13
N TYR A 610 -24.37 -67.01 -33.90
CA TYR A 610 -25.03 -67.92 -34.82
C TYR A 610 -25.11 -67.31 -36.23
N ASP A 611 -25.10 -68.16 -37.26
CA ASP A 611 -25.28 -67.71 -38.64
C ASP A 611 -26.75 -67.42 -38.92
N ALA A 612 -27.65 -68.23 -38.38
CA ALA A 612 -29.08 -67.96 -38.45
C ALA A 612 -29.88 -68.47 -37.25
N PHE A 613 -30.90 -67.69 -36.86
CA PHE A 613 -31.97 -68.14 -35.99
C PHE A 613 -33.12 -68.71 -36.83
N VAL A 614 -33.65 -69.88 -36.47
CA VAL A 614 -34.76 -70.52 -37.18
C VAL A 614 -36.04 -70.42 -36.36
N SER A 615 -37.04 -69.77 -36.93
CA SER A 615 -38.39 -69.66 -36.38
C SER A 615 -39.33 -70.60 -37.15
N TYR A 616 -39.87 -71.60 -36.46
CA TYR A 616 -40.73 -72.65 -37.02
C TYR A 616 -41.86 -73.03 -36.05
N SER A 617 -42.87 -73.75 -36.53
CA SER A 617 -43.95 -74.27 -35.69
C SER A 617 -43.49 -75.57 -35.04
N GLU A 618 -43.97 -75.87 -33.83
CA GLU A 618 -43.67 -77.16 -33.20
C GLU A 618 -44.15 -78.35 -34.04
N ASN A 619 -45.24 -78.19 -34.80
CA ASN A 619 -45.73 -79.24 -35.72
C ASN A 619 -44.83 -79.47 -36.93
N ASP A 620 -43.91 -78.54 -37.24
CA ASP A 620 -42.96 -78.65 -38.35
C ASP A 620 -41.55 -79.06 -37.87
N SER A 621 -41.40 -79.42 -36.58
CA SER A 621 -40.09 -79.70 -35.97
C SER A 621 -39.36 -80.86 -36.64
N ASP A 622 -40.08 -81.88 -37.08
CA ASP A 622 -39.47 -83.05 -37.70
C ASP A 622 -38.71 -82.71 -38.99
N TRP A 623 -39.26 -81.81 -39.81
CA TRP A 623 -38.57 -81.36 -41.03
C TRP A 623 -37.37 -80.47 -40.69
N VAL A 624 -37.52 -79.55 -39.73
CA VAL A 624 -36.44 -78.63 -39.34
C VAL A 624 -35.28 -79.37 -38.70
N GLU A 625 -35.54 -80.21 -37.71
CA GLU A 625 -34.49 -80.85 -36.90
C GLU A 625 -33.82 -82.03 -37.61
N ASN A 626 -34.58 -82.83 -38.38
CA ASN A 626 -34.01 -84.00 -39.05
C ASN A 626 -33.51 -83.73 -40.47
N THR A 627 -34.09 -82.74 -41.16
CA THR A 627 -33.75 -82.45 -42.57
C THR A 627 -32.92 -81.16 -42.68
N MET A 628 -33.45 -80.01 -42.24
CA MET A 628 -32.77 -78.72 -42.41
C MET A 628 -31.48 -78.61 -41.60
N VAL A 629 -31.51 -78.96 -40.31
CA VAL A 629 -30.32 -78.94 -39.45
C VAL A 629 -29.24 -79.85 -40.01
N ARG A 630 -29.61 -81.06 -40.46
CA ARG A 630 -28.68 -81.99 -41.09
C ARG A 630 -28.02 -81.40 -42.33
N GLU A 631 -28.77 -80.77 -43.23
CA GLU A 631 -28.25 -80.22 -44.48
C GLU A 631 -27.44 -78.92 -44.33
N LEU A 632 -27.70 -78.12 -43.28
CA LEU A 632 -27.05 -76.84 -43.03
C LEU A 632 -25.88 -76.92 -42.02
N GLU A 633 -26.01 -77.68 -40.94
CA GLU A 633 -24.93 -77.85 -39.94
C GLU A 633 -23.84 -78.83 -40.44
N GLN A 634 -24.15 -79.73 -41.39
CA GLN A 634 -23.16 -80.61 -42.03
C GLN A 634 -22.60 -80.06 -43.37
N ALA A 635 -22.95 -78.82 -43.73
CA ALA A 635 -22.40 -78.17 -44.92
C ALA A 635 -20.90 -77.83 -44.75
N CYS A 636 -20.19 -77.56 -45.85
CA CYS A 636 -18.81 -77.05 -45.81
C CYS A 636 -18.72 -75.62 -46.37
N PRO A 637 -18.32 -74.61 -45.56
CA PRO A 637 -18.29 -74.59 -44.09
C PRO A 637 -19.68 -74.81 -43.45
N PRO A 638 -19.73 -75.32 -42.21
CA PRO A 638 -20.98 -75.59 -41.49
C PRO A 638 -21.60 -74.30 -40.98
N PHE A 639 -22.93 -74.19 -41.04
CA PHE A 639 -23.68 -73.07 -40.47
C PHE A 639 -24.09 -73.38 -39.03
N ARG A 640 -23.96 -72.41 -38.11
CA ARG A 640 -24.45 -72.55 -36.72
C ARG A 640 -25.88 -72.02 -36.62
N LEU A 641 -26.84 -72.92 -36.39
CA LEU A 641 -28.24 -72.55 -36.25
C LEU A 641 -28.63 -72.39 -34.78
N CYS A 642 -29.46 -71.38 -34.48
CA CYS A 642 -30.11 -71.21 -33.19
C CYS A 642 -31.56 -71.70 -33.29
N LEU A 643 -31.94 -72.69 -32.46
CA LEU A 643 -33.28 -73.28 -32.43
C LEU A 643 -33.93 -73.08 -31.05
N HIS A 644 -35.23 -72.80 -31.03
CA HIS A 644 -35.92 -72.50 -29.77
C HIS A 644 -36.00 -73.70 -28.81
N LYS A 645 -36.05 -74.95 -29.29
CA LYS A 645 -36.03 -76.15 -28.42
C LYS A 645 -34.65 -76.47 -27.84
N ARG A 646 -33.58 -76.04 -28.51
CA ARG A 646 -32.19 -76.40 -28.17
C ARG A 646 -31.46 -75.29 -27.41
N ASP A 647 -31.63 -74.05 -27.84
CA ASP A 647 -30.76 -72.93 -27.46
C ASP A 647 -31.43 -71.89 -26.54
N PHE A 648 -32.73 -72.02 -26.26
CA PHE A 648 -33.42 -71.09 -25.35
C PHE A 648 -33.04 -71.34 -23.90
N VAL A 649 -32.86 -70.25 -23.15
CA VAL A 649 -32.50 -70.32 -21.73
C VAL A 649 -33.77 -70.55 -20.90
N PRO A 650 -33.88 -71.68 -20.16
CA PRO A 650 -35.02 -71.94 -19.29
C PRO A 650 -35.18 -70.86 -18.22
N GLY A 651 -36.41 -70.38 -18.01
CA GLY A 651 -36.72 -69.34 -17.01
C GLY A 651 -36.69 -67.90 -17.52
N LYS A 652 -36.24 -67.63 -18.76
CA LYS A 652 -36.36 -66.33 -19.43
C LYS A 652 -37.67 -66.25 -20.24
N TRP A 653 -38.28 -65.07 -20.33
CA TRP A 653 -39.50 -64.87 -21.13
C TRP A 653 -39.26 -65.28 -22.58
N ILE A 654 -40.24 -65.99 -23.18
CA ILE A 654 -40.13 -66.53 -24.55
C ILE A 654 -39.80 -65.42 -25.56
N VAL A 655 -40.42 -64.24 -25.40
CA VAL A 655 -40.18 -63.08 -26.28
C VAL A 655 -38.74 -62.58 -26.18
N ASP A 656 -38.20 -62.46 -24.96
CA ASP A 656 -36.82 -62.01 -24.78
C ASP A 656 -35.81 -63.05 -25.26
N ASN A 657 -36.14 -64.35 -25.17
CA ASN A 657 -35.32 -65.42 -25.77
C ASN A 657 -35.29 -65.29 -27.31
N ILE A 658 -36.44 -65.00 -27.95
CA ILE A 658 -36.50 -64.76 -29.40
C ILE A 658 -35.68 -63.52 -29.79
N ILE A 659 -35.82 -62.41 -29.05
CA ILE A 659 -35.09 -61.17 -29.31
C ILE A 659 -33.57 -61.41 -29.22
N ASP A 660 -33.12 -62.04 -28.15
CA ASP A 660 -31.71 -62.40 -27.98
C ASP A 660 -31.20 -63.28 -29.13
N SER A 661 -31.99 -64.28 -29.55
CA SER A 661 -31.62 -65.19 -30.63
C SER A 661 -31.52 -64.47 -31.98
N ILE A 662 -32.37 -63.48 -32.24
CA ILE A 662 -32.29 -62.62 -33.43
C ILE A 662 -31.05 -61.73 -33.37
N GLU A 663 -30.77 -61.06 -32.24
CA GLU A 663 -29.60 -60.18 -32.11
C GLU A 663 -28.27 -60.93 -32.15
N LYS A 664 -28.25 -62.19 -31.67
CA LYS A 664 -27.08 -63.06 -31.72
C LYS A 664 -26.91 -63.80 -33.05
N SER A 665 -27.85 -63.64 -33.99
CA SER A 665 -27.80 -64.30 -35.30
C SER A 665 -27.60 -63.29 -36.44
N ARG A 666 -26.87 -63.67 -37.48
CA ARG A 666 -26.69 -62.79 -38.66
C ARG A 666 -27.95 -62.69 -39.51
N LYS A 667 -28.69 -63.79 -39.61
CA LYS A 667 -29.94 -63.92 -40.37
C LYS A 667 -31.04 -64.54 -39.51
N THR A 668 -32.28 -64.35 -39.92
CA THR A 668 -33.44 -65.05 -39.34
C THR A 668 -34.19 -65.80 -40.44
N LEU A 669 -34.28 -67.12 -40.30
CA LEU A 669 -35.05 -68.00 -41.18
C LEU A 669 -36.46 -68.17 -40.61
N PHE A 670 -37.48 -67.90 -41.42
CA PHE A 670 -38.87 -68.20 -41.08
C PHE A 670 -39.34 -69.38 -41.91
N VAL A 671 -39.66 -70.49 -41.25
CA VAL A 671 -40.24 -71.68 -41.87
C VAL A 671 -41.75 -71.55 -41.80
N LEU A 672 -42.36 -71.21 -42.94
CA LEU A 672 -43.77 -70.94 -43.10
C LEU A 672 -44.51 -72.19 -43.57
N SER A 673 -45.52 -72.58 -42.80
CA SER A 673 -46.52 -73.62 -43.08
C SER A 673 -47.91 -73.10 -42.68
N GLU A 674 -48.98 -73.84 -42.98
CA GLU A 674 -50.30 -73.50 -42.46
C GLU A 674 -50.33 -73.54 -40.93
N HIS A 675 -49.61 -74.50 -40.32
CA HIS A 675 -49.45 -74.61 -38.88
C HIS A 675 -48.70 -73.41 -38.26
N PHE A 676 -47.65 -72.93 -38.92
CA PHE A 676 -46.88 -71.77 -38.44
C PHE A 676 -47.76 -70.52 -38.33
N VAL A 677 -48.56 -70.25 -39.35
CA VAL A 677 -49.39 -69.04 -39.43
C VAL A 677 -50.61 -69.09 -38.50
N GLN A 678 -51.07 -70.30 -38.14
CA GLN A 678 -52.17 -70.51 -37.21
C GLN A 678 -51.72 -70.62 -35.73
N SER A 679 -50.45 -70.95 -35.48
CA SER A 679 -49.91 -71.11 -34.12
C SER A 679 -49.85 -69.80 -33.30
N GLU A 680 -49.81 -69.92 -31.97
CA GLU A 680 -49.56 -68.80 -31.04
C GLU A 680 -48.18 -68.15 -31.24
N TRP A 681 -47.26 -68.79 -31.98
CA TRP A 681 -45.97 -68.23 -32.35
C TRP A 681 -46.07 -67.13 -33.42
N CYS A 682 -47.18 -67.11 -34.18
CA CYS A 682 -47.47 -66.02 -35.10
C CYS A 682 -48.04 -64.78 -34.37
N LYS A 683 -48.30 -64.81 -33.06
CA LYS A 683 -48.93 -63.67 -32.35
C LYS A 683 -48.00 -62.45 -32.13
N TYR A 684 -46.69 -62.58 -32.40
CA TYR A 684 -45.66 -61.57 -32.15
C TYR A 684 -45.52 -60.46 -33.22
N GLU A 685 -46.53 -60.24 -34.07
CA GLU A 685 -46.49 -59.20 -35.12
C GLU A 685 -46.21 -57.79 -34.59
N LEU A 686 -46.73 -57.46 -33.40
CA LEU A 686 -46.48 -56.18 -32.74
C LEU A 686 -45.02 -56.04 -32.29
N ASP A 687 -44.37 -57.13 -31.89
CA ASP A 687 -43.00 -57.10 -31.37
C ASP A 687 -41.95 -57.17 -32.49
N PHE A 688 -42.22 -57.90 -33.59
CA PHE A 688 -41.35 -57.92 -34.78
C PHE A 688 -41.31 -56.59 -35.54
N SER A 689 -42.34 -55.75 -35.39
CA SER A 689 -42.40 -54.43 -36.02
C SER A 689 -41.28 -53.49 -35.56
N HIS A 690 -40.74 -53.71 -34.35
CA HIS A 690 -39.59 -52.98 -33.82
C HIS A 690 -38.26 -53.34 -34.50
N PHE A 691 -38.13 -54.54 -35.07
CA PHE A 691 -36.84 -55.08 -35.58
C PHE A 691 -36.62 -54.93 -37.10
N ARG A 692 -37.53 -54.27 -37.84
CA ARG A 692 -37.42 -54.01 -39.31
C ARG A 692 -37.01 -55.23 -40.17
N LEU A 693 -37.30 -56.45 -39.72
CA LEU A 693 -36.93 -57.68 -40.43
C LEU A 693 -37.67 -57.85 -41.76
N PHE A 694 -38.87 -57.27 -41.90
CA PHE A 694 -39.75 -57.39 -43.08
C PHE A 694 -39.89 -56.08 -43.88
N ASP A 695 -38.95 -55.14 -43.72
CA ASP A 695 -38.90 -53.96 -44.57
C ASP A 695 -38.24 -54.33 -45.91
N GLU A 696 -38.77 -53.81 -47.03
CA GLU A 696 -38.46 -54.24 -48.41
C GLU A 696 -36.97 -54.20 -48.83
N ASN A 697 -36.07 -53.65 -48.02
CA ASN A 697 -34.63 -53.47 -48.29
C ASN A 697 -33.72 -54.12 -47.23
N ASN A 698 -34.17 -55.15 -46.50
CA ASN A 698 -33.39 -55.78 -45.44
C ASN A 698 -33.19 -57.28 -45.67
N ASP A 699 -32.01 -57.67 -46.14
CA ASP A 699 -31.64 -59.08 -46.41
C ASP A 699 -31.48 -59.94 -45.16
N ALA A 700 -31.85 -59.43 -43.97
CA ALA A 700 -31.69 -60.11 -42.69
C ALA A 700 -32.73 -61.23 -42.45
N ALA A 701 -33.88 -61.20 -43.13
CA ALA A 701 -34.93 -62.21 -43.00
C ALA A 701 -35.10 -63.03 -44.29
N ILE A 702 -35.08 -64.35 -44.17
CA ILE A 702 -35.30 -65.27 -45.30
C ILE A 702 -36.55 -66.10 -45.00
N LEU A 703 -37.50 -66.06 -45.93
CA LEU A 703 -38.75 -66.82 -45.83
C LEU A 703 -38.64 -68.13 -46.58
N ILE A 704 -38.97 -69.23 -45.91
CA ILE A 704 -39.01 -70.58 -46.47
C ILE A 704 -40.44 -71.08 -46.41
N LEU A 705 -41.03 -71.47 -47.54
CA LEU A 705 -42.39 -71.98 -47.61
C LEU A 705 -42.35 -73.50 -47.75
N LEU A 706 -42.80 -74.24 -46.72
CA LEU A 706 -42.81 -75.71 -46.74
C LEU A 706 -43.92 -76.29 -47.61
N GLU A 707 -45.06 -75.60 -47.62
CA GLU A 707 -46.26 -76.00 -48.34
C GLU A 707 -47.02 -74.77 -48.85
N PRO A 708 -47.78 -74.88 -49.95
CA PRO A 708 -48.55 -73.76 -50.47
C PRO A 708 -49.64 -73.31 -49.49
N ILE A 709 -49.49 -72.13 -48.89
CA ILE A 709 -50.48 -71.57 -47.96
C ILE A 709 -51.57 -70.83 -48.74
N GLN A 710 -52.84 -71.20 -48.53
CA GLN A 710 -53.96 -70.47 -49.12
C GLN A 710 -54.04 -69.04 -48.57
N SER A 711 -54.29 -68.05 -49.43
CA SER A 711 -54.33 -66.62 -49.05
C SER A 711 -55.35 -66.28 -47.95
N LYS A 712 -56.39 -67.12 -47.78
CA LYS A 712 -57.40 -67.02 -46.71
C LYS A 712 -56.90 -67.53 -45.35
N ALA A 713 -55.96 -68.47 -45.34
CA ALA A 713 -55.41 -69.08 -44.13
C ALA A 713 -54.49 -68.12 -43.37
N ILE A 714 -53.93 -67.10 -44.03
CA ILE A 714 -53.16 -66.03 -43.38
C ILE A 714 -54.12 -65.04 -42.72
N PRO A 715 -54.16 -64.90 -41.38
CA PRO A 715 -55.07 -63.96 -40.71
C PRO A 715 -54.91 -62.52 -41.20
N LYS A 716 -56.03 -61.77 -41.27
CA LYS A 716 -56.06 -60.40 -41.79
C LYS A 716 -55.13 -59.42 -41.04
N ARG A 717 -54.77 -59.73 -39.79
CA ARG A 717 -53.83 -58.91 -39.00
C ARG A 717 -52.44 -58.83 -39.65
N PHE A 718 -51.97 -59.92 -40.29
CA PHE A 718 -50.63 -60.03 -40.89
C PHE A 718 -50.50 -59.37 -42.27
N CYS A 719 -50.77 -58.07 -42.35
CA CYS A 719 -50.78 -57.32 -43.61
C CYS A 719 -49.40 -57.30 -44.29
N LYS A 720 -48.30 -57.22 -43.52
CA LYS A 720 -46.93 -57.20 -44.05
C LYS A 720 -46.50 -58.55 -44.64
N LEU A 721 -46.73 -59.64 -43.91
CA LEU A 721 -46.44 -60.99 -44.41
C LEU A 721 -47.26 -61.29 -45.67
N ARG A 722 -48.55 -60.90 -45.70
CA ARG A 722 -49.40 -61.02 -46.89
C ARG A 722 -48.86 -60.21 -48.08
N LYS A 723 -48.29 -59.03 -47.84
CA LYS A 723 -47.64 -58.22 -48.89
C LYS A 723 -46.40 -58.91 -49.45
N ILE A 724 -45.56 -59.51 -48.59
CA ILE A 724 -44.31 -60.19 -49.01
C ILE A 724 -44.60 -61.53 -49.72
N MET A 725 -45.59 -62.27 -49.24
CA MET A 725 -46.08 -63.48 -49.92
C MET A 725 -46.59 -63.17 -51.34
N ASN A 726 -47.11 -61.95 -51.57
CA ASN A 726 -47.53 -61.49 -52.90
C ASN A 726 -46.36 -61.02 -53.78
N THR A 727 -45.19 -60.69 -53.24
CA THR A 727 -44.00 -60.25 -54.00
C THR A 727 -43.06 -61.39 -54.40
N LYS A 728 -43.38 -62.65 -54.06
CA LYS A 728 -42.62 -63.88 -54.43
C LYS A 728 -41.13 -63.89 -54.01
N THR A 729 -40.79 -63.22 -52.91
CA THR A 729 -39.41 -63.17 -52.38
C THR A 729 -39.19 -64.20 -51.26
N TYR A 730 -39.56 -65.46 -51.50
CA TYR A 730 -39.40 -66.59 -50.57
C TYR A 730 -38.86 -67.82 -51.29
N LEU A 731 -38.24 -68.74 -50.54
CA LEU A 731 -37.77 -70.03 -51.04
C LEU A 731 -38.82 -71.10 -50.78
N GLU A 732 -39.37 -71.71 -51.83
CA GLU A 732 -40.38 -72.76 -51.71
C GLU A 732 -39.75 -74.14 -51.70
N TRP A 733 -40.20 -75.01 -50.80
CA TRP A 733 -39.75 -76.40 -50.69
C TRP A 733 -40.35 -77.26 -51.81
N PRO A 734 -39.53 -77.82 -52.72
CA PRO A 734 -40.05 -78.56 -53.86
C PRO A 734 -40.28 -80.05 -53.56
N ALA A 735 -41.25 -80.65 -54.23
CA ALA A 735 -41.59 -82.07 -54.07
C ALA A 735 -40.62 -83.03 -54.79
N GLY A 736 -39.86 -82.58 -55.79
CA GLY A 736 -38.91 -83.41 -56.55
C GLY A 736 -37.46 -83.33 -56.04
N GLU A 737 -36.77 -84.47 -55.94
CA GLU A 737 -35.40 -84.57 -55.38
C GLU A 737 -34.36 -83.69 -56.11
N GLU A 738 -34.46 -83.53 -57.42
CA GLU A 738 -33.52 -82.72 -58.21
C GLU A 738 -33.68 -81.21 -57.92
N GLN A 739 -34.91 -80.78 -57.65
CA GLN A 739 -35.23 -79.38 -57.31
C GLN A 739 -34.86 -79.06 -55.85
N GLN A 740 -34.88 -80.05 -54.94
CA GLN A 740 -34.46 -79.88 -53.55
C GLN A 740 -32.97 -79.53 -53.44
N ARG A 741 -32.12 -80.08 -54.32
CA ARG A 741 -30.69 -79.68 -54.37
C ARG A 741 -30.53 -78.18 -54.71
N MET A 742 -31.34 -77.66 -55.61
CA MET A 742 -31.33 -76.24 -55.98
C MET A 742 -31.85 -75.35 -54.85
N PHE A 743 -32.88 -75.79 -54.13
CA PHE A 743 -33.37 -75.12 -52.93
C PHE A 743 -32.26 -74.95 -51.88
N TRP A 744 -31.54 -76.03 -51.54
CA TRP A 744 -30.46 -75.97 -50.55
C TRP A 744 -29.29 -75.09 -51.01
N PHE A 745 -28.96 -75.12 -52.30
CA PHE A 745 -27.94 -74.24 -52.87
C PHE A 745 -28.31 -72.75 -52.70
N ASN A 746 -29.54 -72.38 -53.06
CA ASN A 746 -30.02 -71.00 -52.96
C ASN A 746 -30.11 -70.53 -51.49
N LEU A 747 -30.56 -71.40 -50.59
CA LEU A 747 -30.64 -71.08 -49.16
C LEU A 747 -29.24 -70.84 -48.56
N LYS A 748 -28.26 -71.69 -48.90
CA LYS A 748 -26.86 -71.55 -48.44
C LYS A 748 -26.21 -70.25 -48.96
N ILE A 749 -26.58 -69.77 -50.15
CA ILE A 749 -26.12 -68.48 -50.68
C ILE A 749 -26.74 -67.33 -49.88
N ALA A 750 -28.07 -67.36 -49.67
CA ALA A 750 -28.77 -66.30 -48.95
C ALA A 750 -28.30 -66.17 -47.49
N LEU A 751 -27.86 -67.27 -46.87
CA LEU A 751 -27.27 -67.25 -45.52
C LEU A 751 -25.86 -66.63 -45.45
N ARG A 752 -25.13 -66.57 -46.57
CA ARG A 752 -23.76 -66.02 -46.64
C ARG A 752 -23.68 -64.56 -47.05
N SER A 753 -24.67 -64.07 -47.81
CA SER A 753 -24.84 -62.66 -48.17
C SER A 753 -25.19 -61.82 -46.95
#